data_AF-A0A7W4WDX6-F1
#
_entry.id   AF-A0A7W4WDX6-F1
#
_cell.length_a   1.000
_cell.length_b   1.000
_cell.length_c   1.000
_cell.angle_alpha   90.00
_cell.angle_beta   90.00
_cell.angle_gamma   90.00
#
_symmetry.space_group_name_H-M   'P 1'
#
loop_
_entity.id
_entity.type
_entity.pdbx_description
1 polymer ?
#
loop_
_entity_poly.entity_id
_entity_poly.type
_entity_poly.pdbx_seq_one_letter_code
_entity_poly.pdbx_strand_id
1 'polypeptide(L)'
;MIRIARQLSLAFLLALSATPPAQAKTVTANSPDGNIVVTLSDEGDAITYRIAYGDQVVVDTSPLGISFKNTHPLGPSFAIDSVEKKSRDQTWEQPWGERRLVRDHHQELLVRLRHPERKEDEFALRFRLFNDGVGFRYEIDNREPDRQAVITRELTEFRIPAAEKTAAWWIPGRGWNRYEYIYRQTSLAEIDRAHTPLTLKLDSGIHLSIHEAALVDYAAMVLDQGRPGNLRADLTPWSHGARVVLSGPFKTPWRTVQISQGAIGLLNSDLILNLNEPNKLGDVSWVKPGKYMGIWWGMHLDQYTWASGDRHGATTERTKEYMDFAGKYGFSGVLVEGWNKGWDGDWFHNGDIFRFAEPYPDFDLKAVTEYGRARGVELIGHHETSGSVSNYAQQMDAALDLYRDLGVNQVKTGYVADGGDIKRIDENGIVRYEWHDSQFMVNEYLRNVTEAAKRKICINTHEPVKDTGLRRTYPNWLSREGARGQEFNAWGQPPNPPEHEVVLAYTRMLSGPMDFTPGIFDLAPKGLDADIRVKTTLAKQLALYVVLYSPVQMAADLPENYLERPDAFQFIVDVPVDWEQSIALAGEVGDHVVFARRERGGEDWYIGGITGADAREITFDLDFLDEGKSYRAQIYRDGDKADWKTNPYDLVIENKTVGRGDQLTLRMARSGGAAIHVKALE
;
A
#
# COMPACT_ATOMS: atom_id res chain seq x y z
N MET A 1 -87.60 20.12 -57.52
CA MET A 1 -86.72 21.28 -57.35
C MET A 1 -85.93 21.06 -56.05
N ILE A 2 -84.65 20.65 -56.11
CA ILE A 2 -83.45 21.52 -55.96
C ILE A 2 -83.57 22.33 -54.64
N ARG A 3 -82.77 22.20 -53.57
CA ARG A 3 -81.33 22.03 -53.31
C ARG A 3 -81.20 21.77 -51.79
N ILE A 4 -80.10 21.21 -51.29
CA ILE A 4 -79.34 21.70 -50.10
C ILE A 4 -78.02 20.92 -49.97
N ALA A 5 -77.03 21.64 -49.46
CA ALA A 5 -75.58 21.46 -49.49
C ALA A 5 -75.02 20.13 -48.95
N ARG A 6 -73.91 19.69 -49.54
CA ARG A 6 -72.92 18.80 -48.91
C ARG A 6 -71.67 19.62 -48.60
N GLN A 7 -71.35 19.73 -47.31
CA GLN A 7 -70.08 20.28 -46.82
C GLN A 7 -68.95 19.26 -47.06
N LEU A 8 -67.80 19.77 -47.50
CA LEU A 8 -66.52 19.06 -47.47
C LEU A 8 -66.06 18.93 -46.01
N SER A 9 -65.66 17.73 -45.60
CA SER A 9 -64.83 17.52 -44.42
C SER A 9 -63.48 16.94 -44.86
N LEU A 10 -62.45 17.77 -44.71
CA LEU A 10 -61.05 17.47 -44.96
C LEU A 10 -60.52 16.66 -43.76
N ALA A 11 -60.24 15.38 -43.95
CA ALA A 11 -59.61 14.54 -42.93
C ALA A 11 -58.09 14.64 -43.05
N PHE A 12 -57.48 15.42 -42.16
CA PHE A 12 -56.02 15.51 -42.00
C PHE A 12 -55.58 14.32 -41.11
N LEU A 13 -54.98 13.28 -41.70
CA LEU A 13 -54.31 12.22 -40.94
C LEU A 13 -53.00 12.79 -40.39
N LEU A 14 -52.97 13.14 -39.10
CA LEU A 14 -51.71 13.28 -38.36
C LEU A 14 -51.12 11.88 -38.16
N ALA A 15 -50.10 11.54 -38.95
CA ALA A 15 -49.21 10.44 -38.60
C ALA A 15 -48.33 10.89 -37.43
N LEU A 16 -48.73 10.55 -36.20
CA LEU A 16 -47.82 10.58 -35.05
C LEU A 16 -46.74 9.52 -35.31
N SER A 17 -45.57 9.94 -35.76
CA SER A 17 -44.35 9.18 -35.67
C SER A 17 -43.99 9.00 -34.19
N ALA A 18 -44.54 7.96 -33.56
CA ALA A 18 -44.12 7.53 -32.23
C ALA A 18 -42.68 7.03 -32.35
N THR A 19 -41.71 7.85 -31.95
CA THR A 19 -40.34 7.37 -31.67
C THR A 19 -40.45 6.30 -30.60
N PRO A 20 -39.95 5.07 -30.83
CA PRO A 20 -39.97 4.03 -29.81
C PRO A 20 -39.26 4.55 -28.55
N PRO A 21 -39.78 4.27 -27.34
CA PRO A 21 -39.10 4.66 -26.11
C PRO A 21 -37.70 4.07 -26.13
N ALA A 22 -36.69 4.89 -25.82
CA ALA A 22 -35.32 4.43 -25.68
C ALA A 22 -35.29 3.32 -24.62
N GLN A 23 -35.00 2.09 -25.04
CA GLN A 23 -34.94 0.94 -24.16
C GLN A 23 -33.58 0.97 -23.43
N ALA A 24 -33.60 0.83 -22.10
CA ALA A 24 -32.38 0.72 -21.30
C ALA A 24 -31.48 -0.41 -21.82
N LYS A 25 -30.18 -0.17 -21.82
CA LYS A 25 -29.13 -1.09 -22.23
C LYS A 25 -28.45 -1.67 -20.99
N THR A 26 -28.22 -2.98 -21.05
CA THR A 26 -27.43 -3.72 -20.06
C THR A 26 -26.30 -4.44 -20.76
N VAL A 27 -25.10 -4.40 -20.17
CA VAL A 27 -23.87 -4.93 -20.74
C VAL A 27 -23.16 -5.77 -19.69
N THR A 28 -22.74 -6.98 -20.07
CA THR A 28 -22.04 -7.90 -19.16
C THR A 28 -20.66 -8.28 -19.70
N ALA A 29 -19.68 -8.43 -18.81
CA ALA A 29 -18.36 -9.01 -19.08
C ALA A 29 -17.97 -9.98 -17.97
N ASN A 30 -17.12 -10.96 -18.29
CA ASN A 30 -16.66 -11.98 -17.34
C ASN A 30 -15.12 -11.94 -17.23
N SER A 31 -14.56 -12.41 -16.11
CA SER A 31 -13.13 -12.74 -16.00
C SER A 31 -12.74 -13.86 -16.97
N PRO A 32 -11.44 -14.06 -17.24
CA PRO A 32 -10.98 -15.16 -18.10
C PRO A 32 -11.45 -16.56 -17.69
N ASP A 33 -11.58 -16.84 -16.39
CA ASP A 33 -12.13 -18.11 -15.88
C ASP A 33 -13.67 -18.13 -15.76
N GLY A 34 -14.33 -17.01 -16.02
CA GLY A 34 -15.77 -16.87 -15.94
C GLY A 34 -16.34 -16.70 -14.53
N ASN A 35 -15.53 -16.76 -13.47
CA ASN A 35 -16.01 -16.71 -12.10
C ASN A 35 -16.46 -15.32 -11.66
N ILE A 36 -15.83 -14.25 -12.15
CA ILE A 36 -16.22 -12.87 -11.85
C ILE A 36 -17.04 -12.33 -13.01
N VAL A 37 -18.24 -11.83 -12.72
CA VAL A 37 -19.15 -11.26 -13.71
C VAL A 37 -19.47 -9.81 -13.33
N VAL A 38 -19.19 -8.88 -14.23
CA VAL A 38 -19.58 -7.48 -14.11
C VAL A 38 -20.74 -7.18 -15.05
N THR A 39 -21.81 -6.61 -14.50
CA THR A 39 -22.95 -6.13 -15.28
C THR A 39 -23.09 -4.63 -15.09
N LEU A 40 -23.09 -3.87 -16.18
CA LEU A 40 -23.33 -2.42 -16.23
C LEU A 40 -24.71 -2.15 -16.86
N SER A 41 -25.48 -1.21 -16.31
CA SER A 41 -26.80 -0.83 -16.80
C SER A 41 -26.97 0.69 -16.82
N ASP A 42 -27.69 1.21 -17.81
CA ASP A 42 -28.20 2.60 -17.85
C ASP A 42 -29.70 2.67 -17.52
N GLU A 43 -30.27 1.62 -16.92
CA GLU A 43 -31.67 1.60 -16.52
C GLU A 43 -31.97 2.64 -15.41
N GLY A 44 -32.98 3.45 -15.65
CA GLY A 44 -33.40 4.52 -14.73
C GLY A 44 -32.65 5.82 -14.98
N ASP A 45 -32.24 6.50 -13.92
CA ASP A 45 -31.59 7.83 -13.98
C ASP A 45 -30.09 7.79 -13.66
N ALA A 46 -29.51 6.60 -13.47
CA ALA A 46 -28.11 6.45 -13.10
C ALA A 46 -27.44 5.31 -13.86
N ILE A 47 -26.18 5.50 -14.23
CA ILE A 47 -25.31 4.40 -14.66
C ILE A 47 -24.95 3.58 -13.42
N THR A 48 -25.21 2.29 -13.46
CA THR A 48 -24.97 1.37 -12.34
C THR A 48 -24.15 0.16 -12.77
N TYR A 49 -23.40 -0.41 -11.84
CA TYR A 49 -22.69 -1.68 -12.02
C TYR A 49 -23.01 -2.66 -10.88
N ARG A 50 -22.83 -3.95 -11.15
CA ARG A 50 -22.97 -5.05 -10.18
C ARG A 50 -21.85 -6.06 -10.45
N ILE A 51 -21.29 -6.65 -9.39
CA ILE A 51 -20.26 -7.68 -9.46
C ILE A 51 -20.76 -8.97 -8.78
N ALA A 52 -20.68 -10.09 -9.49
CA ALA A 52 -20.92 -11.42 -8.95
C ALA A 52 -19.64 -12.26 -8.99
N TYR A 53 -19.49 -13.18 -8.03
CA TYR A 53 -18.48 -14.23 -7.98
C TYR A 53 -19.17 -15.60 -7.90
N GLY A 54 -19.06 -16.40 -8.95
CA GLY A 54 -19.93 -17.54 -9.18
C GLY A 54 -21.40 -17.10 -9.18
N ASP A 55 -22.23 -17.75 -8.37
CA ASP A 55 -23.66 -17.41 -8.23
C ASP A 55 -23.93 -16.31 -7.18
N GLN A 56 -22.90 -15.82 -6.49
CA GLN A 56 -23.06 -14.87 -5.38
C GLN A 56 -22.81 -13.43 -5.80
N VAL A 57 -23.69 -12.52 -5.35
CA VAL A 57 -23.48 -11.08 -5.50
C VAL A 57 -22.50 -10.61 -4.43
N VAL A 58 -21.39 -10.04 -4.85
CA VAL A 58 -20.37 -9.50 -3.94
C VAL A 58 -20.39 -7.97 -3.88
N VAL A 59 -20.78 -7.32 -4.99
CA VAL A 59 -21.13 -5.90 -5.05
C VAL A 59 -22.47 -5.78 -5.75
N ASP A 60 -23.50 -5.34 -5.03
CA ASP A 60 -24.84 -5.10 -5.56
C ASP A 60 -24.89 -3.83 -6.42
N THR A 61 -26.02 -3.60 -7.10
CA THR A 61 -26.27 -2.49 -8.01
C THR A 61 -25.83 -1.15 -7.42
N SER A 62 -24.70 -0.64 -7.88
CA SER A 62 -24.00 0.52 -7.34
C SER A 62 -23.85 1.61 -8.41
N PRO A 63 -24.19 2.88 -8.13
CA PRO A 63 -24.09 3.98 -9.09
C PRO A 63 -22.65 4.39 -9.39
N LEU A 64 -22.49 5.03 -10.55
CA LEU A 64 -21.26 5.62 -11.04
C LEU A 64 -21.54 7.05 -11.53
N GLY A 65 -20.60 7.97 -11.29
CA GLY A 65 -20.67 9.32 -11.82
C GLY A 65 -19.71 10.29 -11.14
N ILE A 66 -19.67 11.53 -11.62
CA ILE A 66 -18.82 12.60 -11.10
C ILE A 66 -19.62 13.90 -11.08
N SER A 67 -19.56 14.62 -9.97
CA SER A 67 -20.13 15.96 -9.82
C SER A 67 -19.04 17.03 -9.84
N PHE A 68 -19.32 18.12 -10.53
CA PHE A 68 -18.40 19.24 -10.69
C PHE A 68 -19.01 20.53 -10.12
N LYS A 69 -18.15 21.47 -9.74
CA LYS A 69 -18.56 22.83 -9.33
C LYS A 69 -18.94 23.70 -10.53
N ASN A 70 -18.25 23.51 -11.66
CA ASN A 70 -18.20 24.46 -12.78
C ASN A 70 -18.63 23.87 -14.14
N THR A 71 -19.18 22.64 -14.15
CA THR A 71 -19.72 21.99 -15.35
C THR A 71 -20.80 20.98 -14.96
N HIS A 72 -21.50 20.40 -15.94
CA HIS A 72 -22.57 19.42 -15.68
C HIS A 72 -22.02 18.15 -15.03
N PRO A 73 -22.80 17.44 -14.20
CA PRO A 73 -22.42 16.14 -13.69
C PRO A 73 -22.33 15.10 -14.82
N LEU A 74 -21.46 14.11 -14.63
CA LEU A 74 -21.35 12.92 -15.48
C LEU A 74 -21.99 11.73 -14.77
N GLY A 75 -22.74 10.90 -15.48
CA GLY A 75 -23.42 9.72 -14.94
C GLY A 75 -24.94 9.83 -14.94
N PRO A 76 -25.55 10.73 -14.14
CA PRO A 76 -27.01 10.88 -14.13
C PRO A 76 -27.59 11.24 -15.50
N SER A 77 -28.66 10.54 -15.90
CA SER A 77 -29.33 10.69 -17.20
C SER A 77 -28.47 10.40 -18.45
N PHE A 78 -27.28 9.81 -18.31
CA PHE A 78 -26.50 9.33 -19.46
C PHE A 78 -27.03 7.99 -19.97
N ALA A 79 -26.79 7.70 -21.25
CA ALA A 79 -27.09 6.41 -21.86
C ALA A 79 -25.83 5.76 -22.44
N ILE A 80 -25.83 4.44 -22.52
CA ILE A 80 -24.77 3.66 -23.18
C ILE A 80 -24.84 3.94 -24.68
N ASP A 81 -23.79 4.61 -25.20
CA ASP A 81 -23.65 4.93 -26.62
C ASP A 81 -23.01 3.75 -27.36
N SER A 82 -21.85 3.28 -26.89
CA SER A 82 -21.13 2.15 -27.49
C SER A 82 -20.36 1.32 -26.46
N VAL A 83 -20.07 0.07 -26.86
CA VAL A 83 -19.39 -0.94 -26.03
C VAL A 83 -18.30 -1.59 -26.85
N GLU A 84 -17.12 -1.72 -26.25
CA GLU A 84 -15.98 -2.41 -26.82
C GLU A 84 -15.44 -3.42 -25.81
N LYS A 85 -15.14 -4.64 -26.28
CA LYS A 85 -14.57 -5.71 -25.46
C LYS A 85 -13.22 -6.12 -26.04
N LYS A 86 -12.23 -6.27 -25.18
CA LYS A 86 -10.88 -6.72 -25.51
C LYS A 86 -10.42 -7.76 -24.50
N SER A 87 -9.37 -8.48 -24.84
CA SER A 87 -8.65 -9.33 -23.88
C SER A 87 -7.16 -9.01 -23.94
N ARG A 88 -6.48 -9.22 -22.83
CA ARG A 88 -5.03 -9.13 -22.73
C ARG A 88 -4.54 -10.32 -21.93
N ASP A 89 -3.49 -10.96 -22.42
CA ASP A 89 -2.72 -11.97 -21.70
C ASP A 89 -1.24 -11.73 -22.02
N GLN A 90 -0.54 -11.09 -21.10
CA GLN A 90 0.87 -10.75 -21.26
C GLN A 90 1.60 -10.96 -19.94
N THR A 91 2.91 -11.21 -20.01
CA THR A 91 3.76 -11.24 -18.82
C THR A 91 4.76 -10.10 -18.93
N TRP A 92 5.00 -9.41 -17.82
CA TRP A 92 6.03 -8.38 -17.70
C TRP A 92 6.93 -8.67 -16.51
N GLU A 93 8.12 -8.07 -16.51
CA GLU A 93 9.15 -8.32 -15.51
C GLU A 93 9.30 -7.11 -14.58
N GLN A 94 9.28 -7.36 -13.27
CA GLN A 94 9.61 -6.35 -12.28
C GLN A 94 11.13 -6.21 -12.18
N PRO A 95 11.70 -4.99 -12.04
CA PRO A 95 13.14 -4.82 -11.78
C PRO A 95 13.53 -5.41 -10.42
N TRP A 96 12.65 -5.27 -9.42
CA TRP A 96 12.70 -5.85 -8.09
C TRP A 96 11.24 -6.09 -7.65
N GLY A 97 10.98 -7.03 -6.76
CA GLY A 97 9.61 -7.37 -6.42
C GLY A 97 9.44 -8.57 -5.49
N GLU A 98 8.20 -8.79 -5.09
CA GLU A 98 7.76 -10.04 -4.49
C GLU A 98 7.76 -11.21 -5.49
N ARG A 99 7.84 -10.92 -6.79
CA ARG A 99 7.99 -11.89 -7.87
C ARG A 99 8.64 -11.23 -9.08
N ARG A 100 9.39 -11.98 -9.88
CA ARG A 100 10.05 -11.43 -11.08
C ARG A 100 9.08 -11.25 -12.24
N LEU A 101 8.33 -12.30 -12.55
CA LEU A 101 7.37 -12.32 -13.65
C LEU A 101 5.95 -12.11 -13.14
N VAL A 102 5.29 -11.09 -13.67
CA VAL A 102 3.90 -10.74 -13.35
C VAL A 102 3.05 -10.94 -14.60
N ARG A 103 2.01 -11.78 -14.49
CA ARG A 103 1.05 -12.01 -15.57
C ARG A 103 -0.09 -11.01 -15.48
N ASP A 104 -0.34 -10.30 -16.56
CA ASP A 104 -1.50 -9.44 -16.79
C ASP A 104 -2.47 -10.17 -17.73
N HIS A 105 -3.42 -10.90 -17.13
CA HIS A 105 -4.45 -11.65 -17.85
C HIS A 105 -5.85 -11.17 -17.45
N HIS A 106 -6.49 -10.39 -18.32
CA HIS A 106 -7.81 -9.83 -18.07
C HIS A 106 -8.68 -9.74 -19.32
N GLN A 107 -9.99 -9.70 -19.10
CA GLN A 107 -10.95 -9.19 -20.07
C GLN A 107 -11.17 -7.70 -19.80
N GLU A 108 -11.21 -6.89 -20.85
CA GLU A 108 -11.43 -5.45 -20.78
C GLU A 108 -12.77 -5.09 -21.41
N LEU A 109 -13.55 -4.26 -20.71
CA LEU A 109 -14.82 -3.71 -21.16
C LEU A 109 -14.72 -2.19 -21.14
N LEU A 110 -14.83 -1.57 -22.31
CA LEU A 110 -14.89 -0.11 -22.46
C LEU A 110 -16.30 0.29 -22.88
N VAL A 111 -16.98 1.04 -22.02
CA VAL A 111 -18.34 1.55 -22.28
C VAL A 111 -18.29 3.05 -22.43
N ARG A 112 -18.68 3.56 -23.59
CA ARG A 112 -18.81 4.99 -23.85
C ARG A 112 -20.24 5.42 -23.56
N LEU A 113 -20.36 6.51 -22.81
CA LEU A 113 -21.60 7.06 -22.30
C LEU A 113 -21.76 8.46 -22.86
N ARG A 114 -22.98 8.79 -23.31
CA ARG A 114 -23.30 10.11 -23.86
C ARG A 114 -24.62 10.60 -23.29
N HIS A 115 -24.70 11.90 -23.02
CA HIS A 115 -25.96 12.51 -22.62
C HIS A 115 -26.90 12.61 -23.84
N PRO A 116 -28.16 12.12 -23.76
CA PRO A 116 -29.07 12.08 -24.90
C PRO A 116 -29.34 13.44 -25.56
N GLU A 117 -29.43 14.50 -24.75
CA GLU A 117 -29.74 15.86 -25.21
C GLU A 117 -28.49 16.75 -25.39
N ARG A 118 -27.38 16.40 -24.73
CA ARG A 118 -26.14 17.20 -24.70
C ARG A 118 -25.04 16.33 -25.26
N LYS A 119 -25.04 16.12 -26.57
CA LYS A 119 -24.20 15.10 -27.22
C LYS A 119 -22.69 15.31 -27.05
N GLU A 120 -22.27 16.54 -26.76
CA GLU A 120 -20.89 16.90 -26.41
C GLU A 120 -20.49 16.46 -24.99
N ASP A 121 -21.46 16.22 -24.11
CA ASP A 121 -21.22 15.64 -22.79
C ASP A 121 -21.09 14.11 -22.94
N GLU A 122 -19.85 13.63 -22.97
CA GLU A 122 -19.51 12.22 -23.07
C GLU A 122 -18.34 11.84 -22.16
N PHE A 123 -18.30 10.58 -21.74
CA PHE A 123 -17.18 9.99 -21.03
C PHE A 123 -17.17 8.47 -21.24
N ALA A 124 -16.10 7.80 -20.84
CA ALA A 124 -16.03 6.35 -20.87
C ALA A 124 -15.80 5.75 -19.47
N LEU A 125 -16.33 4.56 -19.28
CA LEU A 125 -15.98 3.67 -18.17
C LEU A 125 -15.15 2.51 -18.74
N ARG A 126 -13.95 2.31 -18.20
CA ARG A 126 -13.11 1.18 -18.53
C ARG A 126 -13.06 0.22 -17.35
N PHE A 127 -13.45 -1.03 -17.57
CA PHE A 127 -13.34 -2.13 -16.62
C PHE A 127 -12.30 -3.14 -17.10
N ARG A 128 -11.52 -3.69 -16.18
CA ARG A 128 -10.63 -4.84 -16.38
C ARG A 128 -11.00 -5.91 -15.36
N LEU A 129 -11.33 -7.10 -15.85
CA LEU A 129 -11.76 -8.25 -15.06
C LEU A 129 -10.66 -9.31 -15.12
N PHE A 130 -10.04 -9.53 -13.97
CA PHE A 130 -9.06 -10.58 -13.72
C PHE A 130 -9.75 -11.74 -13.00
N ASN A 131 -9.09 -12.88 -12.84
CA ASN A 131 -9.66 -14.00 -12.09
C ASN A 131 -9.73 -13.73 -10.57
N ASP A 132 -8.95 -12.76 -10.09
CA ASP A 132 -8.76 -12.40 -8.69
C ASP A 132 -9.32 -11.01 -8.34
N GLY A 133 -10.01 -10.34 -9.29
CA GLY A 133 -10.65 -9.07 -9.02
C GLY A 133 -11.03 -8.24 -10.24
N VAL A 134 -11.56 -7.05 -9.97
CA VAL A 134 -11.99 -6.06 -10.96
C VAL A 134 -11.31 -4.73 -10.69
N GLY A 135 -10.82 -4.08 -11.74
CA GLY A 135 -10.44 -2.67 -11.73
C GLY A 135 -11.32 -1.86 -12.67
N PHE A 136 -11.79 -0.67 -12.27
CA PHE A 136 -12.48 0.24 -13.17
C PHE A 136 -12.11 1.71 -13.00
N ARG A 137 -12.22 2.52 -14.05
CA ARG A 137 -11.96 3.98 -14.00
C ARG A 137 -12.82 4.76 -14.99
N TYR A 138 -12.93 6.06 -14.76
CA TYR A 138 -13.53 7.02 -15.70
C TYR A 138 -12.45 7.57 -16.64
N GLU A 139 -12.78 7.75 -17.92
CA GLU A 139 -11.93 8.40 -18.92
C GLU A 139 -12.72 9.54 -19.57
N ILE A 140 -12.22 10.77 -19.43
CA ILE A 140 -12.85 11.99 -19.94
C ILE A 140 -11.89 12.59 -20.98
N ASP A 141 -12.09 12.26 -22.25
CA ASP A 141 -11.16 12.61 -23.33
C ASP A 141 -11.53 13.92 -24.05
N ASN A 142 -12.81 14.26 -24.15
CA ASN A 142 -13.30 15.40 -24.93
C ASN A 142 -13.42 16.67 -24.07
N ARG A 143 -12.27 17.25 -23.69
CA ARG A 143 -12.21 18.53 -22.97
C ARG A 143 -11.09 19.42 -23.49
N GLU A 144 -11.42 20.71 -23.64
CA GLU A 144 -10.44 21.74 -23.97
C GLU A 144 -9.29 21.78 -22.94
N PRO A 145 -8.01 21.81 -23.36
CA PRO A 145 -6.85 21.73 -22.47
C PRO A 145 -6.86 22.74 -21.32
N ASP A 146 -7.29 23.97 -21.57
CA ASP A 146 -7.28 25.05 -20.57
C ASP A 146 -8.55 25.09 -19.71
N ARG A 147 -9.54 24.23 -19.99
CA ARG A 147 -10.83 24.24 -19.28
C ARG A 147 -10.76 23.42 -18.00
N GLN A 148 -10.65 24.12 -16.87
CA GLN A 148 -10.66 23.50 -15.55
C GLN A 148 -11.92 22.66 -15.29
N ALA A 149 -11.74 21.52 -14.63
CA ALA A 149 -12.77 20.69 -14.03
C ALA A 149 -12.53 20.64 -12.52
N VAL A 150 -13.49 21.17 -11.75
CA VAL A 150 -13.41 21.18 -10.29
C VAL A 150 -14.37 20.13 -9.75
N ILE A 151 -13.86 18.95 -9.43
CA ILE A 151 -14.65 17.83 -8.88
C ILE A 151 -15.00 18.15 -7.43
N THR A 152 -16.29 18.06 -7.11
CA THR A 152 -16.80 18.22 -5.75
C THR A 152 -17.21 16.89 -5.12
N ARG A 153 -17.50 15.88 -5.95
CA ARG A 153 -17.86 14.54 -5.50
C ARG A 153 -17.66 13.51 -6.61
N GLU A 154 -17.14 12.35 -6.25
CA GLU A 154 -17.25 11.14 -7.05
C GLU A 154 -18.44 10.33 -6.53
N LEU A 155 -19.33 9.88 -7.43
CA LEU A 155 -20.58 9.21 -7.09
C LEU A 155 -20.45 7.68 -7.03
N THR A 156 -19.23 7.16 -7.21
CA THR A 156 -18.92 5.73 -7.10
C THR A 156 -19.36 5.18 -5.75
N GLU A 157 -20.15 4.11 -5.77
CA GLU A 157 -20.47 3.32 -4.59
C GLU A 157 -20.00 1.87 -4.74
N PHE A 158 -19.87 1.18 -3.61
CA PHE A 158 -19.69 -0.26 -3.48
C PHE A 158 -20.74 -0.74 -2.49
N ARG A 159 -21.85 -1.29 -2.98
CA ARG A 159 -22.93 -1.80 -2.14
C ARG A 159 -22.69 -3.26 -1.81
N ILE A 160 -22.26 -3.55 -0.60
CA ILE A 160 -22.00 -4.91 -0.14
C ILE A 160 -23.28 -5.50 0.49
N PRO A 161 -23.77 -6.66 0.01
CA PRO A 161 -24.94 -7.31 0.59
C PRO A 161 -24.72 -7.74 2.04
N ALA A 162 -25.80 -7.82 2.82
CA ALA A 162 -25.78 -8.37 4.18
C ALA A 162 -24.68 -7.78 5.10
N ALA A 163 -24.56 -6.46 5.13
CA ALA A 163 -23.51 -5.74 5.88
C ALA A 163 -23.39 -6.14 7.36
N GLU A 164 -24.51 -6.40 8.03
CA GLU A 164 -24.55 -6.86 9.44
C GLU A 164 -23.86 -8.21 9.67
N LYS A 165 -23.72 -9.03 8.62
CA LYS A 165 -23.08 -10.35 8.64
C LYS A 165 -21.70 -10.37 7.98
N THR A 166 -21.28 -9.24 7.41
CA THR A 166 -19.99 -9.14 6.74
C THR A 166 -18.98 -8.65 7.76
N ALA A 167 -17.94 -9.43 8.04
CA ALA A 167 -16.85 -8.98 8.90
C ALA A 167 -15.95 -8.00 8.13
N ALA A 168 -15.48 -6.95 8.79
CA ALA A 168 -14.59 -5.96 8.19
C ALA A 168 -13.37 -5.69 9.08
N TRP A 169 -12.20 -5.62 8.46
CA TRP A 169 -10.95 -5.18 9.09
C TRP A 169 -10.55 -3.82 8.52
N TRP A 170 -10.62 -2.79 9.36
CA TRP A 170 -10.52 -1.41 8.88
C TRP A 170 -9.86 -0.46 9.89
N ILE A 171 -9.33 0.64 9.36
CA ILE A 171 -8.87 1.79 10.13
C ILE A 171 -9.71 3.02 9.76
N PRO A 172 -9.95 3.95 10.71
CA PRO A 172 -10.79 5.11 10.45
C PRO A 172 -10.16 6.03 9.41
N GLY A 173 -10.97 6.52 8.48
CA GLY A 173 -10.58 7.57 7.54
C GLY A 173 -10.70 8.96 8.15
N ARG A 174 -9.81 9.88 7.77
CA ARG A 174 -9.78 11.29 8.24
C ARG A 174 -9.52 11.44 9.75
N GLY A 175 -8.85 10.46 10.35
CA GLY A 175 -8.38 10.55 11.73
C GLY A 175 -7.15 11.44 11.87
N TRP A 176 -6.90 11.92 13.09
CA TRP A 176 -5.73 12.75 13.42
C TRP A 176 -4.40 12.02 13.18
N ASN A 177 -4.36 10.69 13.31
CA ASN A 177 -3.14 9.89 13.14
C ASN A 177 -3.06 9.19 11.77
N ARG A 178 -3.61 9.82 10.72
CA ARG A 178 -3.43 9.40 9.32
C ARG A 178 -3.82 7.92 9.12
N TYR A 179 -2.89 7.08 8.68
CA TYR A 179 -3.05 5.64 8.50
C TYR A 179 -2.60 4.79 9.72
N GLU A 180 -2.01 5.41 10.73
CA GLU A 180 -1.39 4.74 11.88
C GLU A 180 -2.40 4.48 13.01
N TYR A 181 -3.41 3.68 12.68
CA TYR A 181 -4.36 3.14 13.66
C TYR A 181 -4.22 1.63 13.78
N ILE A 182 -4.60 1.10 14.95
CA ILE A 182 -4.85 -0.33 15.11
C ILE A 182 -6.12 -0.66 14.33
N TYR A 183 -6.08 -1.74 13.55
CA TYR A 183 -7.24 -2.20 12.81
C TYR A 183 -8.36 -2.66 13.75
N ARG A 184 -9.58 -2.29 13.40
CA ARG A 184 -10.81 -2.75 14.06
C ARG A 184 -11.36 -3.94 13.31
N GLN A 185 -11.86 -4.93 14.04
CA GLN A 185 -12.69 -5.99 13.50
C GLN A 185 -14.13 -5.77 13.98
N THR A 186 -15.02 -5.42 13.04
CA THR A 186 -16.45 -5.18 13.32
C THR A 186 -17.30 -5.83 12.24
N SER A 187 -18.64 -5.77 12.36
CA SER A 187 -19.46 -5.91 11.16
C SER A 187 -19.23 -4.72 10.22
N LEU A 188 -19.49 -4.90 8.93
CA LEU A 188 -19.40 -3.83 7.93
C LEU A 188 -20.36 -2.70 8.27
N ALA A 189 -21.55 -3.00 8.82
CA ALA A 189 -22.56 -2.01 9.16
C ALA A 189 -22.10 -0.99 10.23
N GLU A 190 -21.07 -1.31 11.01
CA GLU A 190 -20.52 -0.47 12.07
C GLU A 190 -19.43 0.51 11.59
N ILE A 191 -19.00 0.41 10.33
CA ILE A 191 -18.03 1.37 9.78
C ILE A 191 -18.70 2.75 9.66
N ASP A 192 -17.99 3.81 10.04
CA ASP A 192 -18.37 5.17 9.67
C ASP A 192 -17.67 5.54 8.36
N ARG A 193 -16.35 5.74 8.47
CA ARG A 193 -15.47 6.03 7.34
C ARG A 193 -14.18 5.24 7.47
N ALA A 194 -13.76 4.57 6.39
CA ALA A 194 -12.57 3.72 6.38
C ALA A 194 -11.57 4.14 5.30
N HIS A 195 -10.28 4.10 5.64
CA HIS A 195 -9.24 4.07 4.61
C HIS A 195 -9.25 2.72 3.87
N THR A 196 -8.55 2.68 2.74
CA THR A 196 -8.35 1.45 1.94
C THR A 196 -6.87 1.05 1.96
N PRO A 197 -6.48 -0.23 1.83
CA PRO A 197 -7.33 -1.38 1.49
C PRO A 197 -8.31 -1.74 2.62
N LEU A 198 -9.60 -1.77 2.30
CA LEU A 198 -10.67 -2.21 3.21
C LEU A 198 -10.96 -3.67 2.93
N THR A 199 -10.67 -4.54 3.90
CA THR A 199 -10.80 -5.99 3.73
C THR A 199 -12.06 -6.50 4.43
N LEU A 200 -12.81 -7.31 3.71
CA LEU A 200 -14.11 -7.84 4.12
C LEU A 200 -14.12 -9.36 4.00
N LYS A 201 -14.91 -10.02 4.85
CA LYS A 201 -15.29 -11.42 4.73
C LYS A 201 -16.80 -11.53 4.78
N LEU A 202 -17.40 -11.98 3.68
CA LEU A 202 -18.84 -12.19 3.58
C LEU A 202 -19.26 -13.42 4.41
N ASP A 203 -20.55 -13.52 4.73
CA ASP A 203 -21.17 -14.68 5.44
C ASP A 203 -20.91 -16.01 4.70
N SER A 204 -20.72 -15.95 3.37
CA SER A 204 -20.38 -17.11 2.53
C SER A 204 -18.93 -17.57 2.63
N GLY A 205 -18.08 -16.81 3.32
CA GLY A 205 -16.64 -17.06 3.40
C GLY A 205 -15.81 -16.43 2.28
N ILE A 206 -16.43 -15.80 1.28
CA ILE A 206 -15.70 -15.03 0.25
C ILE A 206 -15.04 -13.81 0.91
N HIS A 207 -13.77 -13.58 0.57
CA HIS A 207 -13.02 -12.40 0.98
C HIS A 207 -12.98 -11.36 -0.13
N LEU A 208 -13.12 -10.09 0.25
CA LEU A 208 -13.03 -8.95 -0.64
C LEU A 208 -11.99 -7.96 -0.11
N SER A 209 -11.34 -7.21 -0.99
CA SER A 209 -10.60 -6.00 -0.63
C SER A 209 -10.92 -4.86 -1.58
N ILE A 210 -11.38 -3.74 -1.05
CA ILE A 210 -11.68 -2.52 -1.83
C ILE A 210 -10.50 -1.56 -1.69
N HIS A 211 -9.94 -1.16 -2.82
CA HIS A 211 -8.79 -0.25 -2.88
C HIS A 211 -8.77 0.57 -4.19
N GLU A 212 -7.67 1.24 -4.48
CA GLU A 212 -7.45 1.95 -5.75
C GLU A 212 -6.04 1.73 -6.29
N ALA A 213 -5.84 1.91 -7.60
CA ALA A 213 -4.55 1.78 -8.25
C ALA A 213 -4.23 2.99 -9.15
N ALA A 214 -2.95 3.32 -9.27
CA ALA A 214 -2.44 4.45 -10.04
C ALA A 214 -3.02 5.82 -9.61
N LEU A 215 -2.91 6.14 -8.31
CA LEU A 215 -3.31 7.45 -7.77
C LEU A 215 -2.32 8.54 -8.20
N VAL A 216 -2.60 9.20 -9.32
CA VAL A 216 -1.77 10.26 -9.93
C VAL A 216 -2.66 11.46 -10.24
N ASP A 217 -2.23 12.65 -9.79
CA ASP A 217 -2.95 13.92 -9.99
C ASP A 217 -4.44 13.84 -9.64
N TYR A 218 -4.75 13.14 -8.56
CA TYR A 218 -6.11 12.95 -8.06
C TYR A 218 -6.08 12.85 -6.54
N ALA A 219 -7.22 13.05 -5.89
CA ALA A 219 -7.33 12.88 -4.44
C ALA A 219 -7.52 11.40 -4.08
N ALA A 220 -6.95 10.96 -2.96
CA ALA A 220 -7.15 9.61 -2.47
C ALA A 220 -8.63 9.36 -2.13
N MET A 221 -9.08 8.13 -2.38
CA MET A 221 -10.40 7.66 -2.02
C MET A 221 -10.42 7.13 -0.58
N VAL A 222 -11.28 7.72 0.24
CA VAL A 222 -11.76 7.14 1.49
C VAL A 222 -13.13 6.50 1.23
N LEU A 223 -13.53 5.50 2.00
CA LEU A 223 -14.86 4.89 1.90
C LEU A 223 -15.75 5.40 3.03
N ASP A 224 -16.79 6.15 2.68
CA ASP A 224 -17.78 6.73 3.58
C ASP A 224 -19.05 5.88 3.56
N GLN A 225 -19.40 5.25 4.69
CA GLN A 225 -20.58 4.41 4.75
C GLN A 225 -21.84 5.28 4.82
N GLY A 226 -22.73 5.09 3.85
CA GLY A 226 -24.07 5.65 3.86
C GLY A 226 -25.03 4.78 4.66
N ARG A 227 -26.03 4.19 3.99
CA ARG A 227 -26.84 3.13 4.60
C ARG A 227 -25.95 1.88 4.81
N PRO A 228 -26.27 0.98 5.77
CA PRO A 228 -25.48 -0.23 5.99
C PRO A 228 -25.17 -0.98 4.68
N GLY A 229 -23.88 -1.21 4.42
CA GLY A 229 -23.35 -1.86 3.21
C GLY A 229 -23.12 -0.93 2.03
N ASN A 230 -23.61 0.31 2.02
CA ASN A 230 -23.36 1.28 0.96
C ASN A 230 -22.09 2.09 1.26
N LEU A 231 -20.95 1.66 0.71
CA LEU A 231 -19.68 2.36 0.81
C LEU A 231 -19.53 3.35 -0.35
N ARG A 232 -19.40 4.63 -0.06
CA ARG A 232 -19.30 5.71 -1.06
C ARG A 232 -17.86 6.19 -1.17
N ALA A 233 -17.42 6.53 -2.38
CA ALA A 233 -16.16 7.24 -2.55
C ALA A 233 -16.24 8.65 -1.92
N ASP A 234 -15.40 8.90 -0.91
CA ASP A 234 -15.15 10.22 -0.32
C ASP A 234 -13.71 10.63 -0.61
N LEU A 235 -13.53 11.38 -1.69
CA LEU A 235 -12.22 11.90 -2.11
C LEU A 235 -11.69 12.90 -1.09
N THR A 236 -10.45 12.79 -0.65
CA THR A 236 -9.86 13.76 0.29
C THR A 236 -9.83 15.19 -0.30
N PRO A 237 -10.38 16.20 0.39
CA PRO A 237 -10.48 17.55 -0.14
C PRO A 237 -9.16 18.33 -0.02
N TRP A 238 -9.01 19.32 -0.88
CA TRP A 238 -8.15 20.49 -0.64
C TRP A 238 -8.71 21.35 0.50
N SER A 239 -7.87 22.21 1.08
CA SER A 239 -8.24 23.16 2.13
C SER A 239 -9.39 24.10 1.74
N HIS A 240 -9.54 24.40 0.45
CA HIS A 240 -10.62 25.24 -0.08
C HIS A 240 -11.87 24.46 -0.50
N GLY A 241 -11.94 23.16 -0.15
CA GLY A 241 -13.12 22.31 -0.27
C GLY A 241 -13.34 21.62 -1.63
N ALA A 242 -12.57 21.95 -2.67
CA ALA A 242 -12.59 21.12 -3.88
C ALA A 242 -12.00 19.75 -3.58
N ARG A 243 -12.45 18.70 -4.28
CA ARG A 243 -11.85 17.37 -4.14
C ARG A 243 -10.68 17.21 -5.09
N VAL A 244 -10.91 17.55 -6.35
CA VAL A 244 -9.88 17.47 -7.40
C VAL A 244 -10.03 18.67 -8.33
N VAL A 245 -8.91 19.26 -8.74
CA VAL A 245 -8.84 20.30 -9.76
C VAL A 245 -7.96 19.80 -10.89
N LEU A 246 -8.56 19.66 -12.08
CA LEU A 246 -7.89 19.15 -13.28
C LEU A 246 -8.08 20.12 -14.46
N SER A 247 -7.22 20.01 -15.46
CA SER A 247 -7.32 20.75 -16.72
C SER A 247 -7.24 19.78 -17.89
N GLY A 248 -8.05 20.02 -18.94
CA GLY A 248 -8.05 19.18 -20.13
C GLY A 248 -8.59 17.76 -19.93
N PRO A 249 -8.19 16.82 -20.81
CA PRO A 249 -8.54 15.41 -20.69
C PRO A 249 -7.94 14.77 -19.44
N PHE A 250 -8.69 13.90 -18.77
CA PHE A 250 -8.23 13.23 -17.55
C PHE A 250 -8.82 11.85 -17.36
N LYS A 251 -8.20 11.08 -16.46
CA LYS A 251 -8.68 9.78 -15.99
C LYS A 251 -8.70 9.78 -14.48
N THR A 252 -9.66 9.09 -13.88
CA THR A 252 -9.55 8.79 -12.45
C THR A 252 -8.49 7.70 -12.24
N PRO A 253 -7.96 7.59 -11.01
CA PRO A 253 -7.34 6.35 -10.56
C PRO A 253 -8.32 5.18 -10.76
N TRP A 254 -7.78 3.97 -10.85
CA TRP A 254 -8.59 2.77 -10.87
C TRP A 254 -9.21 2.54 -9.49
N ARG A 255 -10.47 2.15 -9.45
CA ARG A 255 -11.13 1.59 -8.27
C ARG A 255 -11.08 0.09 -8.39
N THR A 256 -10.70 -0.59 -7.31
CA THR A 256 -10.40 -2.02 -7.34
C THR A 256 -11.21 -2.77 -6.31
N VAL A 257 -11.65 -3.96 -6.69
CA VAL A 257 -12.27 -4.95 -5.81
C VAL A 257 -11.55 -6.27 -6.06
N GLN A 258 -10.64 -6.65 -5.16
CA GLN A 258 -10.07 -8.00 -5.14
C GLN A 258 -11.10 -8.97 -4.57
N ILE A 259 -11.16 -10.18 -5.12
CA ILE A 259 -12.19 -11.19 -4.79
C ILE A 259 -11.52 -12.55 -4.73
N SER A 260 -11.75 -13.30 -3.65
CA SER A 260 -11.25 -14.66 -3.52
C SER A 260 -12.15 -15.51 -2.63
N GLN A 261 -12.23 -16.81 -2.91
CA GLN A 261 -12.93 -17.78 -2.06
C GLN A 261 -12.30 -17.95 -0.68
N GLY A 262 -11.00 -17.68 -0.53
CA GLY A 262 -10.29 -17.72 0.74
C GLY A 262 -9.23 -16.63 0.87
N ALA A 263 -8.85 -16.30 2.10
CA ALA A 263 -8.05 -15.12 2.41
C ALA A 263 -6.72 -15.06 1.65
N ILE A 264 -6.01 -16.19 1.49
CA ILE A 264 -4.71 -16.25 0.79
C ILE A 264 -4.78 -15.82 -0.67
N GLY A 265 -5.94 -15.92 -1.33
CA GLY A 265 -6.09 -15.47 -2.71
C GLY A 265 -5.98 -13.95 -2.86
N LEU A 266 -6.32 -13.18 -1.80
CA LEU A 266 -6.06 -11.74 -1.79
C LEU A 266 -4.55 -11.44 -1.82
N LEU A 267 -3.75 -12.24 -1.10
CA LEU A 267 -2.30 -12.06 -0.97
C LEU A 267 -1.51 -12.42 -2.23
N ASN A 268 -2.05 -13.34 -3.05
CA ASN A 268 -1.40 -13.84 -4.26
C ASN A 268 -1.78 -13.06 -5.53
N SER A 269 -2.51 -11.95 -5.38
CA SER A 269 -3.00 -11.14 -6.48
C SER A 269 -1.97 -10.10 -6.94
N ASP A 270 -1.88 -9.89 -8.26
CA ASP A 270 -1.07 -8.85 -8.90
C ASP A 270 -1.92 -7.66 -9.40
N LEU A 271 -3.20 -7.61 -9.01
CA LEU A 271 -4.19 -6.67 -9.55
C LEU A 271 -3.70 -5.21 -9.51
N ILE A 272 -3.18 -4.78 -8.36
CA ILE A 272 -2.77 -3.38 -8.15
C ILE A 272 -1.63 -2.99 -9.10
N LEU A 273 -0.60 -3.84 -9.24
CA LEU A 273 0.50 -3.58 -10.16
C LEU A 273 0.04 -3.60 -11.62
N ASN A 274 -0.78 -4.57 -12.02
CA ASN A 274 -1.26 -4.73 -13.39
C ASN A 274 -2.06 -3.51 -13.91
N LEU A 275 -2.67 -2.74 -13.00
CA LEU A 275 -3.43 -1.53 -13.31
C LEU A 275 -2.57 -0.25 -13.42
N ASN A 276 -1.29 -0.30 -13.04
CA ASN A 276 -0.37 0.83 -13.18
C ASN A 276 0.28 0.89 -14.56
N GLU A 277 0.74 2.08 -14.95
CA GLU A 277 1.52 2.24 -16.18
C GLU A 277 2.88 1.51 -16.06
N PRO A 278 3.49 1.09 -17.19
CA PRO A 278 4.83 0.53 -17.19
C PRO A 278 5.89 1.53 -16.68
N ASN A 279 7.06 1.01 -16.32
CA ASN A 279 8.22 1.79 -15.87
C ASN A 279 8.53 2.97 -16.81
N LYS A 280 8.61 4.18 -16.24
CA LYS A 280 8.92 5.44 -16.93
C LYS A 280 10.33 5.96 -16.65
N LEU A 281 11.10 5.30 -15.80
CA LEU A 281 12.47 5.70 -15.46
C LEU A 281 13.53 5.09 -16.40
N GLY A 282 13.13 4.20 -17.32
CA GLY A 282 14.06 3.51 -18.20
C GLY A 282 14.92 2.52 -17.42
N ASP A 283 16.24 2.60 -17.57
CA ASP A 283 17.18 1.76 -16.81
C ASP A 283 17.15 2.13 -15.32
N VAL A 284 16.79 1.16 -14.50
CA VAL A 284 16.70 1.24 -13.04
C VAL A 284 17.65 0.28 -12.33
N SER A 285 18.71 -0.17 -13.01
CA SER A 285 19.77 -1.01 -12.43
C SER A 285 20.50 -0.36 -11.24
N TRP A 286 20.35 0.95 -11.06
CA TRP A 286 20.83 1.71 -9.90
C TRP A 286 19.94 1.57 -8.66
N VAL A 287 18.70 1.08 -8.82
CA VAL A 287 17.82 0.78 -7.69
C VAL A 287 18.23 -0.57 -7.11
N LYS A 288 18.68 -0.56 -5.85
CA LYS A 288 19.18 -1.75 -5.16
C LYS A 288 18.33 -2.07 -3.94
N PRO A 289 17.52 -3.13 -3.97
CA PRO A 289 16.96 -3.73 -2.77
C PRO A 289 18.09 -4.13 -1.81
N GLY A 290 17.84 -4.05 -0.50
CA GLY A 290 18.85 -4.41 0.50
C GLY A 290 18.33 -4.41 1.93
N LYS A 291 19.11 -4.98 2.84
CA LYS A 291 18.86 -4.88 4.28
C LYS A 291 19.65 -3.71 4.86
N TYR A 292 19.08 -2.98 5.79
CA TYR A 292 19.75 -1.86 6.43
C TYR A 292 19.60 -1.89 7.96
N MET A 293 20.42 -1.10 8.64
CA MET A 293 20.29 -0.82 10.07
C MET A 293 20.14 0.69 10.26
N GLY A 294 19.94 1.17 11.48
CA GLY A 294 19.92 2.61 11.69
C GLY A 294 20.12 3.08 13.10
N ILE A 295 20.72 4.26 13.21
CA ILE A 295 20.60 5.10 14.39
C ILE A 295 19.18 5.66 14.34
N TRP A 296 18.28 4.95 15.02
CA TRP A 296 16.82 5.14 14.94
C TRP A 296 16.12 4.67 16.22
N TRP A 297 16.16 3.35 16.49
CA TRP A 297 15.44 2.73 17.61
C TRP A 297 15.85 3.28 18.97
N GLY A 298 17.14 3.63 19.13
CA GLY A 298 17.64 4.27 20.34
C GLY A 298 16.94 5.59 20.68
N MET A 299 16.48 6.36 19.68
CA MET A 299 15.69 7.57 19.93
C MET A 299 14.26 7.24 20.36
N HIS A 300 13.63 6.23 19.75
CA HIS A 300 12.30 5.77 20.16
C HIS A 300 12.29 5.15 21.58
N LEU A 301 13.41 4.59 22.02
CA LEU A 301 13.60 4.08 23.38
C LEU A 301 14.04 5.16 24.40
N ASP A 302 14.22 6.42 23.98
CA ASP A 302 14.79 7.52 24.78
C ASP A 302 16.19 7.21 25.34
N GLN A 303 16.96 6.38 24.64
CA GLN A 303 18.39 6.17 24.88
C GLN A 303 19.24 7.23 24.19
N TYR A 304 18.82 7.65 23.00
CA TYR A 304 19.41 8.73 22.22
C TYR A 304 18.39 9.85 21.99
N THR A 305 18.86 11.02 21.54
CA THR A 305 18.02 12.12 21.07
C THR A 305 18.28 12.40 19.60
N TRP A 306 17.25 12.83 18.86
CA TRP A 306 17.44 13.49 17.57
C TRP A 306 18.06 14.87 17.73
N ALA A 307 17.70 15.58 18.81
CA ALA A 307 18.27 16.87 19.16
C ALA A 307 19.75 16.76 19.55
N SER A 308 20.49 17.84 19.33
CA SER A 308 21.89 17.95 19.74
C SER A 308 22.06 17.91 21.27
N GLY A 309 23.24 17.51 21.74
CA GLY A 309 23.59 17.41 23.15
C GLY A 309 24.25 16.08 23.51
N ASP A 310 24.42 15.81 24.80
CA ASP A 310 25.20 14.66 25.29
C ASP A 310 24.65 13.28 24.87
N ARG A 311 23.35 13.21 24.54
CA ARG A 311 22.66 11.99 24.08
C ARG A 311 22.39 11.97 22.58
N HIS A 312 22.94 12.91 21.81
CA HIS A 312 22.67 13.00 20.37
C HIS A 312 23.04 11.68 19.67
N GLY A 313 22.07 11.11 18.93
CA GLY A 313 22.24 9.85 18.24
C GLY A 313 23.16 9.97 17.03
N ALA A 314 22.93 10.97 16.17
CA ALA A 314 23.61 11.14 14.89
C ALA A 314 24.98 11.79 15.03
N THR A 315 25.94 11.07 15.62
CA THR A 315 27.34 11.49 15.64
C THR A 315 28.16 10.75 14.59
N THR A 316 29.27 11.37 14.17
CA THR A 316 30.23 10.76 13.24
C THR A 316 30.76 9.43 13.78
N GLU A 317 31.04 9.36 15.08
CA GLU A 317 31.59 8.17 15.75
C GLU A 317 30.59 7.02 15.75
N ARG A 318 29.38 7.24 16.27
CA ARG A 318 28.33 6.21 16.31
C ARG A 318 27.96 5.70 14.92
N THR A 319 27.91 6.60 13.94
CA THR A 319 27.62 6.22 12.55
C THR A 319 28.68 5.28 12.00
N LYS A 320 29.96 5.50 12.33
CA LYS A 320 31.05 4.61 11.94
C LYS A 320 30.94 3.24 12.62
N GLU A 321 30.57 3.19 13.90
CA GLU A 321 30.33 1.93 14.63
C GLU A 321 29.21 1.10 13.99
N TYR A 322 28.09 1.76 13.66
CA TYR A 322 26.99 1.10 12.94
C TYR A 322 27.42 0.63 11.55
N MET A 323 28.25 1.39 10.83
CA MET A 323 28.79 0.99 9.53
C MET A 323 29.78 -0.17 9.64
N ASP A 324 30.60 -0.24 10.69
CA ASP A 324 31.46 -1.39 10.97
C ASP A 324 30.63 -2.66 11.21
N PHE A 325 29.56 -2.54 12.01
CA PHE A 325 28.65 -3.65 12.26
C PHE A 325 27.90 -4.08 11.00
N ALA A 326 27.33 -3.12 10.26
CA ALA A 326 26.63 -3.36 9.00
C ALA A 326 27.52 -4.07 7.99
N GLY A 327 28.77 -3.58 7.81
CA GLY A 327 29.73 -4.19 6.89
C GLY A 327 30.16 -5.60 7.32
N LYS A 328 30.27 -5.85 8.62
CA LYS A 328 30.59 -7.17 9.17
C LYS A 328 29.49 -8.21 8.89
N TYR A 329 28.22 -7.81 8.95
CA TYR A 329 27.08 -8.72 8.84
C TYR A 329 26.29 -8.59 7.53
N GLY A 330 26.83 -7.88 6.53
CA GLY A 330 26.28 -7.85 5.18
C GLY A 330 25.03 -6.97 4.99
N PHE A 331 24.86 -5.93 5.80
CA PHE A 331 23.83 -4.92 5.59
C PHE A 331 24.32 -3.86 4.58
N SER A 332 23.46 -3.50 3.63
CA SER A 332 23.81 -2.59 2.53
C SER A 332 23.87 -1.13 2.95
N GLY A 333 23.25 -0.76 4.08
CA GLY A 333 23.26 0.63 4.52
C GLY A 333 22.92 0.88 5.98
N VAL A 334 23.17 2.12 6.41
CA VAL A 334 22.87 2.65 7.74
C VAL A 334 22.05 3.93 7.59
N LEU A 335 20.80 3.91 8.08
CA LEU A 335 19.96 5.09 8.27
C LEU A 335 20.47 5.90 9.46
N VAL A 336 20.50 7.23 9.30
CA VAL A 336 20.83 8.14 10.40
C VAL A 336 19.80 9.26 10.45
N GLU A 337 18.99 9.28 11.50
CA GLU A 337 18.07 10.38 11.79
C GLU A 337 18.66 11.33 12.83
N GLY A 338 18.29 12.62 12.78
CA GLY A 338 18.85 13.64 13.68
C GLY A 338 20.11 14.31 13.12
N TRP A 339 20.61 13.91 11.95
CA TRP A 339 21.90 14.38 11.42
C TRP A 339 21.94 15.88 11.07
N ASN A 340 20.80 16.47 10.71
CA ASN A 340 20.69 17.81 10.14
C ASN A 340 20.14 18.85 11.12
N LYS A 341 20.45 20.13 10.96
CA LYS A 341 19.92 21.16 11.87
C LYS A 341 18.38 21.24 11.81
N GLY A 342 17.77 21.41 12.99
CA GLY A 342 16.34 21.64 13.15
C GLY A 342 15.65 20.68 14.12
N TRP A 343 16.36 19.71 14.71
CA TRP A 343 15.78 18.77 15.68
C TRP A 343 15.76 19.28 17.12
N ASP A 344 16.48 20.36 17.43
CA ASP A 344 16.57 20.90 18.79
C ASP A 344 15.21 21.38 19.31
N GLY A 345 14.89 21.01 20.55
CA GLY A 345 13.59 21.29 21.16
C GLY A 345 12.57 20.20 20.81
N ASP A 346 11.37 20.62 20.42
CA ASP A 346 10.28 19.72 20.03
C ASP A 346 10.19 19.64 18.50
N TRP A 347 10.84 18.64 17.93
CA TRP A 347 10.98 18.49 16.48
C TRP A 347 9.64 18.38 15.76
N PHE A 348 8.57 17.92 16.43
CA PHE A 348 7.22 17.86 15.86
C PHE A 348 6.73 19.24 15.39
N HIS A 349 7.23 20.33 15.99
CA HIS A 349 6.86 21.70 15.64
C HIS A 349 7.92 22.45 14.82
N ASN A 350 9.02 21.79 14.44
CA ASN A 350 10.19 22.43 13.83
C ASN A 350 10.19 22.46 12.30
N GLY A 351 9.06 22.16 11.64
CA GLY A 351 9.00 22.00 10.18
C GLY A 351 9.59 23.16 9.37
N ASP A 352 9.46 24.41 9.85
CA ASP A 352 9.99 25.60 9.16
C ASP A 352 11.51 25.81 9.29
N ILE A 353 12.13 25.17 10.28
CA ILE A 353 13.53 25.42 10.63
C ILE A 353 14.47 24.28 10.23
N PHE A 354 13.94 23.13 9.78
CA PHE A 354 14.77 22.09 9.21
C PHE A 354 15.62 22.60 8.04
N ARG A 355 16.88 22.18 8.04
CA ARG A 355 17.84 22.43 6.96
C ARG A 355 18.29 21.10 6.39
N PHE A 356 17.91 20.80 5.15
CA PHE A 356 18.13 19.48 4.55
C PHE A 356 19.52 19.30 3.94
N ALA A 357 20.37 20.33 4.01
CA ALA A 357 21.74 20.33 3.51
C ALA A 357 22.78 20.80 4.54
N GLU A 358 22.37 20.98 5.81
CA GLU A 358 23.26 21.45 6.88
C GLU A 358 23.30 20.44 8.03
N PRO A 359 24.40 19.69 8.20
CA PRO A 359 24.56 18.78 9.33
C PRO A 359 24.76 19.54 10.67
N TYR A 360 24.51 18.86 11.79
CA TYR A 360 25.02 19.30 13.09
C TYR A 360 26.57 19.23 13.16
N PRO A 361 27.23 20.00 14.05
CA PRO A 361 28.69 20.06 14.12
C PRO A 361 29.40 18.73 14.45
N ASP A 362 28.71 17.79 15.10
CA ASP A 362 29.21 16.47 15.48
C ASP A 362 28.96 15.39 14.42
N PHE A 363 28.33 15.75 13.30
CA PHE A 363 28.07 14.87 12.16
C PHE A 363 28.79 15.34 10.89
N ASP A 364 29.97 14.78 10.61
CA ASP A 364 30.69 14.98 9.36
C ASP A 364 30.12 14.05 8.28
N LEU A 365 29.09 14.56 7.58
CA LEU A 365 28.39 13.86 6.51
C LEU A 365 29.33 13.32 5.41
N LYS A 366 30.40 14.05 5.09
CA LYS A 366 31.38 13.59 4.08
C LYS A 366 32.24 12.45 4.64
N ALA A 367 32.74 12.59 5.87
CA ALA A 367 33.57 11.56 6.48
C ALA A 367 32.81 10.25 6.68
N VAL A 368 31.52 10.28 7.06
CA VAL A 368 30.73 9.05 7.22
C VAL A 368 30.42 8.38 5.87
N THR A 369 30.09 9.16 4.83
CA THR A 369 29.83 8.59 3.49
C THR A 369 31.08 7.97 2.87
N GLU A 370 32.25 8.60 3.05
CA GLU A 370 33.54 8.02 2.64
C GLU A 370 33.89 6.76 3.45
N TYR A 371 33.64 6.77 4.77
CA TYR A 371 33.92 5.63 5.65
C TYR A 371 33.04 4.41 5.34
N GLY A 372 31.75 4.63 5.11
CA GLY A 372 30.79 3.59 4.71
C GLY A 372 31.16 2.97 3.37
N ARG A 373 31.49 3.80 2.36
CA ARG A 373 31.94 3.31 1.05
C ARG A 373 33.14 2.37 1.14
N ALA A 374 34.09 2.65 2.02
CA ALA A 374 35.25 1.79 2.25
C ALA A 374 34.89 0.40 2.85
N ARG A 375 33.66 0.24 3.36
CA ARG A 375 33.11 -0.99 3.95
C ARG A 375 32.01 -1.64 3.11
N GLY A 376 31.68 -1.05 1.97
CA GLY A 376 30.53 -1.49 1.17
C GLY A 376 29.17 -1.19 1.82
N VAL A 377 29.10 -0.20 2.73
CA VAL A 377 27.88 0.22 3.43
C VAL A 377 27.52 1.64 3.02
N GLU A 378 26.32 1.84 2.49
CA GLU A 378 25.83 3.16 2.11
C GLU A 378 25.24 3.90 3.32
N LEU A 379 25.43 5.21 3.39
CA LEU A 379 24.57 6.03 4.26
C LEU A 379 23.18 6.08 3.61
N ILE A 380 22.15 5.83 4.40
CA ILE A 380 20.76 6.08 4.01
C ILE A 380 20.36 7.44 4.59
N GLY A 381 20.01 8.36 3.70
CA GLY A 381 19.65 9.72 4.08
C GLY A 381 18.31 9.81 4.80
N HIS A 382 18.11 10.90 5.53
CA HIS A 382 16.83 11.20 6.19
C HIS A 382 16.39 12.64 5.94
N HIS A 383 15.13 12.85 5.55
CA HIS A 383 14.47 14.14 5.39
C HIS A 383 13.10 14.15 6.08
N GLU A 384 13.07 14.43 7.39
CA GLU A 384 11.83 14.74 8.13
C GLU A 384 11.38 16.18 7.84
N THR A 385 10.09 16.39 7.63
CA THR A 385 9.53 17.71 7.28
C THR A 385 8.69 18.33 8.39
N SER A 386 8.29 17.56 9.40
CA SER A 386 7.26 17.90 10.40
C SER A 386 6.06 18.61 9.75
N GLY A 387 5.58 18.05 8.63
CA GLY A 387 4.47 18.54 7.83
C GLY A 387 4.71 19.84 7.04
N SER A 388 5.86 20.52 7.16
CA SER A 388 6.13 21.78 6.45
C SER A 388 6.71 21.54 5.05
N VAL A 389 5.84 21.13 4.13
CA VAL A 389 6.26 20.68 2.80
C VAL A 389 6.75 21.82 1.90
N SER A 390 6.32 23.06 2.12
CA SER A 390 6.87 24.20 1.38
C SER A 390 8.32 24.51 1.76
N ASN A 391 8.71 24.31 3.03
CA ASN A 391 10.10 24.43 3.44
C ASN A 391 10.96 23.36 2.76
N TYR A 392 10.48 22.11 2.72
CA TYR A 392 11.18 21.04 2.04
C TYR A 392 11.27 21.26 0.53
N ALA A 393 10.17 21.61 -0.13
CA ALA A 393 10.12 21.85 -1.57
C ALA A 393 11.11 22.92 -2.05
N GLN A 394 11.39 23.94 -1.23
CA GLN A 394 12.36 24.99 -1.54
C GLN A 394 13.82 24.53 -1.41
N GLN A 395 14.08 23.51 -0.58
CA GLN A 395 15.41 22.97 -0.32
C GLN A 395 15.69 21.64 -1.04
N MET A 396 14.66 21.02 -1.62
CA MET A 396 14.69 19.64 -2.14
C MET A 396 15.80 19.42 -3.16
N ASP A 397 15.96 20.32 -4.14
CA ASP A 397 17.00 20.19 -5.16
C ASP A 397 18.41 20.21 -4.55
N ALA A 398 18.68 21.16 -3.65
CA ALA A 398 19.98 21.28 -3.00
C ALA A 398 20.28 20.08 -2.08
N ALA A 399 19.27 19.57 -1.37
CA ALA A 399 19.40 18.41 -0.50
C ALA A 399 19.67 17.12 -1.29
N LEU A 400 18.93 16.90 -2.38
CA LEU A 400 19.15 15.75 -3.26
C LEU A 400 20.47 15.85 -4.04
N ASP A 401 20.89 17.05 -4.44
CA ASP A 401 22.19 17.27 -5.08
C ASP A 401 23.34 16.95 -4.10
N LEU A 402 23.24 17.38 -2.84
CA LEU A 402 24.20 17.03 -1.79
C LEU A 402 24.33 15.50 -1.64
N TYR A 403 23.21 14.80 -1.54
CA TYR A 403 23.21 13.34 -1.43
C TYR A 403 23.80 12.65 -2.66
N ARG A 404 23.43 13.08 -3.88
CA ARG A 404 24.05 12.58 -5.11
C ARG A 404 25.57 12.76 -5.08
N ASP A 405 26.04 13.95 -4.73
CA ASP A 405 27.46 14.31 -4.78
C ASP A 405 28.29 13.51 -3.74
N LEU A 406 27.65 13.08 -2.65
CA LEU A 406 28.24 12.22 -1.63
C LEU A 406 27.99 10.71 -1.86
N GLY A 407 27.20 10.34 -2.87
CA GLY A 407 26.89 8.96 -3.22
C GLY A 407 25.87 8.28 -2.30
N VAL A 408 24.94 9.05 -1.72
CA VAL A 408 23.77 8.55 -0.99
C VAL A 408 22.66 8.23 -1.99
N ASN A 409 22.25 6.97 -2.09
CA ASN A 409 21.32 6.51 -3.12
C ASN A 409 19.93 6.13 -2.58
N GLN A 410 19.70 6.22 -1.27
CA GLN A 410 18.42 5.94 -0.63
C GLN A 410 18.13 7.01 0.44
N VAL A 411 16.88 7.47 0.51
CA VAL A 411 16.43 8.47 1.48
C VAL A 411 15.11 8.04 2.10
N LYS A 412 15.06 8.00 3.43
CA LYS A 412 13.81 8.02 4.19
C LYS A 412 13.29 9.46 4.26
N THR A 413 12.06 9.69 3.84
CA THR A 413 11.37 10.98 3.99
C THR A 413 10.26 10.85 5.04
N GLY A 414 10.01 11.86 5.86
CA GLY A 414 8.93 11.88 6.86
C GLY A 414 8.07 13.13 6.77
N TYR A 415 6.79 12.99 7.12
CA TYR A 415 5.76 14.02 6.98
C TYR A 415 4.90 14.09 8.25
N VAL A 416 5.56 14.02 9.41
CA VAL A 416 4.90 13.98 10.71
C VAL A 416 4.10 15.26 10.94
N ALA A 417 2.79 15.11 10.90
CA ALA A 417 1.80 16.12 11.27
C ALA A 417 0.47 15.40 11.49
N ASP A 418 -0.41 16.02 12.29
CA ASP A 418 -1.76 15.51 12.42
C ASP A 418 -2.51 15.52 11.07
N GLY A 419 -3.49 14.64 10.96
CA GLY A 419 -4.30 14.48 9.76
C GLY A 419 -5.03 15.77 9.41
N GLY A 420 -4.69 16.33 8.25
CA GLY A 420 -5.24 17.61 7.79
C GLY A 420 -4.35 18.82 8.09
N ASP A 421 -3.21 18.63 8.77
CA ASP A 421 -2.30 19.69 9.19
C ASP A 421 -0.98 19.73 8.39
N ILE A 422 -0.92 19.16 7.18
CA ILE A 422 0.21 19.43 6.28
C ILE A 422 0.25 20.91 5.97
N LYS A 423 1.36 21.56 6.33
CA LYS A 423 1.56 22.97 6.14
C LYS A 423 2.20 23.24 4.78
N ARG A 424 1.51 24.04 3.96
CA ARG A 424 2.07 24.66 2.76
C ARG A 424 1.90 26.18 2.77
N ILE A 425 2.76 26.86 2.04
CA ILE A 425 2.65 28.28 1.73
C ILE A 425 2.13 28.39 0.30
N ASP A 426 0.97 29.04 0.12
CA ASP A 426 0.39 29.25 -1.20
C ASP A 426 1.11 30.35 -1.99
N GLU A 427 0.70 30.55 -3.24
CA GLU A 427 1.28 31.53 -4.17
C GLU A 427 1.22 32.99 -3.67
N ASN A 428 0.38 33.28 -2.67
CA ASN A 428 0.25 34.61 -2.05
C ASN A 428 1.00 34.71 -0.71
N GLY A 429 1.80 33.70 -0.35
CA GLY A 429 2.50 33.67 0.92
C GLY A 429 1.62 33.28 2.12
N ILE A 430 0.41 32.75 1.89
CA ILE A 430 -0.54 32.41 2.96
C ILE A 430 -0.39 30.94 3.34
N VAL A 431 -0.33 30.67 4.65
CA VAL A 431 -0.32 29.32 5.20
C VAL A 431 -1.65 28.62 4.92
N ARG A 432 -1.58 27.40 4.37
CA ARG A 432 -2.70 26.49 4.17
C ARG A 432 -2.38 25.14 4.82
N TYR A 433 -3.43 24.49 5.29
CA TYR A 433 -3.38 23.16 5.87
C TYR A 433 -4.10 22.16 4.95
N GLU A 434 -3.37 21.13 4.54
CA GLU A 434 -3.84 20.11 3.61
C GLU A 434 -3.81 18.74 4.29
N TRP A 435 -4.55 17.78 3.72
CA TRP A 435 -4.44 16.39 4.12
C TRP A 435 -3.27 15.71 3.42
N HIS A 436 -2.62 14.75 4.11
CA HIS A 436 -1.58 13.87 3.55
C HIS A 436 -2.04 13.13 2.29
N ASP A 437 -3.34 12.88 2.12
CA ASP A 437 -3.88 12.13 0.99
C ASP A 437 -4.80 12.98 0.08
N SER A 438 -4.70 14.31 0.19
CA SER A 438 -5.29 15.26 -0.77
C SER A 438 -4.57 15.20 -2.13
N GLN A 439 -5.21 15.70 -3.20
CA GLN A 439 -4.56 15.80 -4.51
C GLN A 439 -3.24 16.60 -4.44
N PHE A 440 -3.19 17.64 -3.60
CA PHE A 440 -1.96 18.43 -3.39
C PHE A 440 -0.79 17.54 -2.95
N MET A 441 -0.99 16.76 -1.88
CA MET A 441 0.07 15.90 -1.35
C MET A 441 0.39 14.71 -2.23
N VAL A 442 -0.61 14.13 -2.91
CA VAL A 442 -0.37 13.12 -3.96
C VAL A 442 0.64 13.63 -5.00
N ASN A 443 0.46 14.88 -5.44
CA ASN A 443 1.37 15.52 -6.38
C ASN A 443 2.74 15.85 -5.76
N GLU A 444 2.78 16.27 -4.49
CA GLU A 444 4.03 16.60 -3.80
C GLU A 444 4.91 15.36 -3.56
N TYR A 445 4.32 14.21 -3.17
CA TYR A 445 5.05 12.95 -3.07
C TYR A 445 5.61 12.52 -4.42
N LEU A 446 4.80 12.58 -5.49
CA LEU A 446 5.24 12.18 -6.81
C LEU A 446 6.33 13.11 -7.35
N ARG A 447 6.26 14.41 -7.03
CA ARG A 447 7.34 15.37 -7.31
C ARG A 447 8.62 14.93 -6.60
N ASN A 448 8.57 14.63 -5.31
CA ASN A 448 9.76 14.18 -4.57
C ASN A 448 10.38 12.91 -5.19
N VAL A 449 9.56 11.89 -5.49
CA VAL A 449 10.01 10.64 -6.11
C VAL A 449 10.64 10.88 -7.48
N THR A 450 10.04 11.73 -8.32
CA THR A 450 10.55 11.99 -9.67
C THR A 450 11.78 12.90 -9.69
N GLU A 451 11.89 13.88 -8.79
CA GLU A 451 13.10 14.69 -8.61
C GLU A 451 14.27 13.86 -8.05
N ALA A 452 13.99 12.91 -7.15
CA ALA A 452 14.98 11.96 -6.65
C ALA A 452 15.48 11.02 -7.76
N ALA A 453 14.57 10.54 -8.63
CA ALA A 453 14.92 9.66 -9.74
C ALA A 453 15.92 10.31 -10.72
N LYS A 454 15.81 11.63 -10.97
CA LYS A 454 16.78 12.37 -11.81
C LYS A 454 18.22 12.31 -11.28
N ARG A 455 18.37 12.02 -9.98
CA ARG A 455 19.64 11.93 -9.26
C ARG A 455 20.00 10.48 -8.88
N LYS A 456 19.24 9.50 -9.36
CA LYS A 456 19.38 8.08 -9.02
C LYS A 456 19.26 7.79 -7.51
N ILE A 457 18.35 8.52 -6.86
CA ILE A 457 18.01 8.35 -5.45
C ILE A 457 16.68 7.62 -5.34
N CYS A 458 16.64 6.61 -4.48
CA CYS A 458 15.45 5.88 -4.10
C CYS A 458 14.81 6.50 -2.87
N ILE A 459 13.48 6.41 -2.78
CA ILE A 459 12.69 7.02 -1.71
C ILE A 459 11.96 5.92 -0.92
N ASN A 460 12.06 6.02 0.40
CA ASN A 460 11.23 5.33 1.39
C ASN A 460 10.39 6.38 2.13
N THR A 461 9.06 6.36 1.98
CA THR A 461 8.20 7.45 2.50
C THR A 461 7.47 7.04 3.78
N HIS A 462 7.79 7.69 4.90
CA HIS A 462 7.00 7.68 6.13
C HIS A 462 5.93 8.80 6.09
N GLU A 463 4.86 8.63 6.87
CA GLU A 463 3.57 9.36 6.77
C GLU A 463 3.09 9.60 5.31
N PRO A 464 3.14 8.59 4.43
CA PRO A 464 2.95 8.76 3.00
C PRO A 464 1.46 8.93 2.65
N VAL A 465 1.16 9.17 1.36
CA VAL A 465 -0.09 8.65 0.79
C VAL A 465 -0.01 7.12 0.71
N LYS A 466 -1.12 6.40 0.91
CA LYS A 466 -1.19 4.94 0.75
C LYS A 466 -0.60 4.47 -0.61
N ASP A 467 -0.02 3.28 -0.64
CA ASP A 467 0.46 2.69 -1.90
C ASP A 467 -0.73 2.41 -2.83
N THR A 468 -0.49 2.54 -4.13
CA THR A 468 -1.46 2.25 -5.20
C THR A 468 -0.78 1.61 -6.41
N GLY A 469 0.41 1.01 -6.22
CA GLY A 469 1.19 0.29 -7.22
C GLY A 469 2.16 1.15 -8.05
N LEU A 470 2.36 2.42 -7.70
CA LEU A 470 3.18 3.35 -8.48
C LEU A 470 4.65 2.95 -8.57
N ARG A 471 5.13 2.03 -7.72
CA ARG A 471 6.44 1.38 -7.86
C ARG A 471 6.65 0.70 -9.23
N ARG A 472 5.58 0.28 -9.92
CA ARG A 472 5.69 -0.20 -11.31
C ARG A 472 6.13 0.91 -12.27
N THR A 473 5.55 2.10 -12.11
CA THR A 473 5.81 3.26 -12.97
C THR A 473 7.12 3.95 -12.58
N TYR A 474 7.39 4.03 -11.28
CA TYR A 474 8.55 4.68 -10.67
C TYR A 474 9.27 3.71 -9.72
N PRO A 475 10.11 2.80 -10.25
CA PRO A 475 10.79 1.79 -9.43
C PRO A 475 11.75 2.31 -8.36
N ASN A 476 12.03 3.62 -8.31
CA ASN A 476 12.81 4.20 -7.21
C ASN A 476 11.98 4.49 -5.96
N TRP A 477 10.65 4.41 -6.03
CA TRP A 477 9.78 4.45 -4.85
C TRP A 477 9.73 3.06 -4.21
N LEU A 478 10.76 2.75 -3.42
CA LEU A 478 11.06 1.41 -2.92
C LEU A 478 9.98 0.89 -1.97
N SER A 479 9.67 1.69 -0.95
CA SER A 479 8.76 1.31 0.12
C SER A 479 8.16 2.56 0.75
N ARG A 480 7.25 2.33 1.70
CA ARG A 480 6.62 3.37 2.51
C ARG A 480 6.12 2.77 3.80
N GLU A 481 5.91 3.58 4.83
CA GLU A 481 5.28 3.10 6.07
C GLU A 481 3.75 3.05 5.91
N GLY A 482 3.02 4.12 6.26
CA GLY A 482 1.59 4.26 5.94
C GLY A 482 0.69 3.26 6.68
N ALA A 483 1.11 2.83 7.85
CA ALA A 483 0.38 2.06 8.87
C ALA A 483 1.24 2.03 10.13
N ARG A 484 0.70 1.66 11.30
CA ARG A 484 1.53 1.53 12.52
C ARG A 484 2.65 0.50 12.30
N GLY A 485 3.89 0.97 12.28
CA GLY A 485 5.10 0.15 12.26
C GLY A 485 5.57 -0.28 13.65
N GLN A 486 6.83 -0.71 13.73
CA GLN A 486 7.47 -1.13 14.98
C GLN A 486 7.64 0.02 15.99
N GLU A 487 7.76 1.28 15.55
CA GLU A 487 7.91 2.43 16.44
C GLU A 487 6.82 2.51 17.52
N PHE A 488 5.58 2.19 17.17
CA PHE A 488 4.46 2.14 18.10
C PHE A 488 4.65 1.11 19.22
N ASN A 489 5.56 0.14 19.09
CA ASN A 489 5.89 -0.80 20.15
C ASN A 489 6.87 -0.22 21.19
N ALA A 490 7.52 0.90 20.91
CA ALA A 490 8.39 1.61 21.86
C ALA A 490 7.63 2.62 22.75
N TRP A 491 6.59 3.27 22.21
CA TRP A 491 5.91 4.38 22.87
C TRP A 491 4.39 4.42 22.70
N GLY A 492 3.80 3.60 21.83
CA GLY A 492 2.36 3.55 21.61
C GLY A 492 1.61 3.16 22.89
N GLN A 493 0.48 3.83 23.16
CA GLN A 493 -0.38 3.56 24.30
C GLN A 493 -1.80 3.22 23.82
N PRO A 494 -2.14 1.93 23.59
CA PRO A 494 -1.28 0.74 23.73
C PRO A 494 -0.29 0.56 22.56
N PRO A 495 0.74 -0.30 22.70
CA PRO A 495 1.56 -0.75 21.57
C PRO A 495 0.73 -1.63 20.62
N ASN A 496 1.34 -2.11 19.53
CA ASN A 496 0.63 -2.95 18.58
C ASN A 496 0.17 -4.27 19.26
N PRO A 497 -1.10 -4.70 19.05
CA PRO A 497 -1.60 -5.93 19.64
C PRO A 497 -1.06 -7.17 18.90
N PRO A 498 -1.13 -8.37 19.51
CA PRO A 498 -0.67 -9.62 18.92
C PRO A 498 -1.12 -9.91 17.48
N GLU A 499 -2.35 -9.53 17.12
CA GLU A 499 -2.95 -9.75 15.81
C GLU A 499 -2.50 -8.75 14.73
N HIS A 500 -1.80 -7.67 15.10
CA HIS A 500 -1.53 -6.53 14.22
C HIS A 500 -0.87 -6.91 12.90
N GLU A 501 0.26 -7.62 12.94
CA GLU A 501 1.02 -7.97 11.72
C GLU A 501 0.27 -8.97 10.83
N VAL A 502 -0.58 -9.81 11.42
CA VAL A 502 -1.47 -10.70 10.66
C VAL A 502 -2.52 -9.88 9.94
N VAL A 503 -3.15 -8.90 10.60
CA VAL A 503 -4.12 -8.02 9.94
C VAL A 503 -3.47 -7.17 8.85
N LEU A 504 -2.27 -6.64 9.09
CA LEU A 504 -1.51 -5.89 8.07
C LEU A 504 -1.33 -6.69 6.79
N ALA A 505 -0.99 -7.99 6.88
CA ALA A 505 -0.80 -8.87 5.73
C ALA A 505 -2.02 -8.85 4.77
N TYR A 506 -3.23 -8.80 5.32
CA TYR A 506 -4.48 -8.81 4.55
C TYR A 506 -5.11 -7.44 4.34
N THR A 507 -4.45 -6.35 4.72
CA THR A 507 -4.97 -4.99 4.59
C THR A 507 -3.88 -4.10 3.99
N ARG A 508 -3.04 -3.46 4.81
CA ARG A 508 -1.95 -2.59 4.37
C ARG A 508 -1.03 -3.24 3.33
N MET A 509 -0.71 -4.53 3.46
CA MET A 509 0.20 -5.21 2.52
C MET A 509 -0.44 -5.52 1.17
N LEU A 510 -1.77 -5.45 1.03
CA LEU A 510 -2.45 -5.57 -0.26
C LEU A 510 -2.19 -4.36 -1.18
N SER A 511 -1.80 -3.21 -0.61
CA SER A 511 -1.50 -2.01 -1.42
C SER A 511 -0.08 -2.01 -1.99
N GLY A 512 0.89 -2.59 -1.28
CA GLY A 512 2.30 -2.58 -1.66
C GLY A 512 3.25 -2.79 -0.47
N PRO A 513 4.57 -2.74 -0.70
CA PRO A 513 5.57 -2.97 0.34
C PRO A 513 5.43 -2.00 1.52
N MET A 514 5.84 -2.46 2.71
CA MET A 514 5.83 -1.67 3.94
C MET A 514 7.19 -1.69 4.61
N ASP A 515 7.74 -0.52 4.89
CA ASP A 515 8.89 -0.40 5.79
C ASP A 515 8.42 -0.52 7.25
N PHE A 516 8.17 -1.76 7.70
CA PHE A 516 7.66 -2.04 9.04
C PHE A 516 8.73 -1.87 10.13
N THR A 517 10.01 -1.97 9.77
CA THR A 517 11.18 -2.04 10.67
C THR A 517 11.16 -3.26 11.63
N PRO A 518 11.17 -4.50 11.10
CA PRO A 518 11.14 -5.71 11.93
C PRO A 518 12.47 -5.97 12.66
N GLY A 519 12.51 -7.05 13.45
CA GLY A 519 13.76 -7.61 13.96
C GLY A 519 14.18 -7.12 15.35
N ILE A 520 13.24 -6.72 16.21
CA ILE A 520 13.59 -6.39 17.60
C ILE A 520 13.96 -7.66 18.37
N PHE A 521 15.14 -7.68 19.00
CA PHE A 521 15.68 -8.80 19.77
C PHE A 521 15.57 -8.57 21.28
N ASP A 522 15.72 -7.33 21.75
CA ASP A 522 15.27 -6.94 23.09
C ASP A 522 13.80 -6.52 23.04
N LEU A 523 12.92 -7.50 23.26
CA LEU A 523 11.47 -7.34 23.19
C LEU A 523 10.89 -6.65 24.44
N ALA A 524 11.70 -6.39 25.46
CA ALA A 524 11.25 -5.92 26.76
C ALA A 524 12.34 -5.11 27.51
N PRO A 525 12.83 -4.00 26.94
CA PRO A 525 13.89 -3.20 27.55
C PRO A 525 13.54 -2.66 28.94
N LYS A 526 12.25 -2.57 29.26
CA LYS A 526 11.70 -2.14 30.56
C LYS A 526 11.16 -3.31 31.41
N GLY A 527 11.45 -4.55 31.03
CA GLY A 527 10.97 -5.76 31.68
C GLY A 527 9.67 -6.31 31.07
N LEU A 528 9.41 -7.61 31.28
CA LEU A 528 8.29 -8.31 30.62
C LEU A 528 6.90 -7.80 31.08
N ASP A 529 6.82 -7.26 32.30
CA ASP A 529 5.60 -6.69 32.89
C ASP A 529 5.27 -5.28 32.38
N ALA A 530 6.17 -4.66 31.59
CA ALA A 530 5.90 -3.37 30.96
C ALA A 530 4.78 -3.50 29.92
N ASP A 531 3.80 -2.60 29.94
CA ASP A 531 2.72 -2.61 28.95
C ASP A 531 3.21 -2.17 27.57
N ILE A 532 4.08 -1.15 27.52
CA ILE A 532 4.70 -0.64 26.29
C ILE A 532 5.96 -1.45 26.01
N ARG A 533 5.84 -2.37 25.07
CA ARG A 533 6.90 -3.24 24.57
C ARG A 533 6.46 -3.93 23.29
N VAL A 534 7.38 -4.64 22.64
CA VAL A 534 7.05 -5.52 21.51
C VAL A 534 6.29 -6.75 22.03
N LYS A 535 5.02 -6.87 21.61
CA LYS A 535 4.09 -7.92 22.06
C LYS A 535 4.14 -9.16 21.16
N THR A 536 5.34 -9.67 20.88
CA THR A 536 5.59 -10.87 20.06
C THR A 536 6.60 -11.80 20.71
N THR A 537 6.79 -13.01 20.15
CA THR A 537 7.99 -13.81 20.41
C THR A 537 9.14 -13.38 19.49
N LEU A 538 10.35 -13.86 19.78
CA LEU A 538 11.54 -13.65 18.96
C LEU A 538 11.40 -14.33 17.58
N ALA A 539 10.86 -15.54 17.53
CA ALA A 539 10.65 -16.25 16.26
C ALA A 539 9.68 -15.51 15.33
N LYS A 540 8.65 -14.84 15.89
CA LYS A 540 7.78 -13.95 15.11
C LYS A 540 8.57 -12.81 14.47
N GLN A 541 9.50 -12.17 15.18
CA GLN A 541 10.33 -11.07 14.63
C GLN A 541 11.19 -11.53 13.45
N LEU A 542 11.71 -12.76 13.49
CA LEU A 542 12.41 -13.36 12.34
C LEU A 542 11.46 -13.62 11.16
N ALA A 543 10.27 -14.15 11.43
CA ALA A 543 9.29 -14.46 10.39
C ALA A 543 8.79 -13.22 9.62
N LEU A 544 8.81 -12.04 10.23
CA LEU A 544 8.37 -10.79 9.60
C LEU A 544 9.16 -10.43 8.34
N TYR A 545 10.44 -10.80 8.24
CA TYR A 545 11.26 -10.57 7.04
C TYR A 545 10.73 -11.28 5.80
N VAL A 546 9.98 -12.37 5.99
CA VAL A 546 9.32 -13.10 4.90
C VAL A 546 7.85 -12.72 4.80
N VAL A 547 7.14 -12.53 5.92
CA VAL A 547 5.70 -12.25 5.88
C VAL A 547 5.40 -10.85 5.35
N LEU A 548 6.08 -9.82 5.86
CA LEU A 548 5.86 -8.42 5.47
C LEU A 548 6.87 -8.03 4.39
N TYR A 549 6.47 -8.15 3.12
CA TYR A 549 7.34 -7.84 2.00
C TYR A 549 7.75 -6.36 1.95
N SER A 550 9.05 -6.11 1.81
CA SER A 550 9.64 -4.82 1.43
C SER A 550 10.98 -5.07 0.73
N PRO A 551 11.32 -4.32 -0.34
CA PRO A 551 12.65 -4.40 -0.96
C PRO A 551 13.75 -3.76 -0.11
N VAL A 552 13.35 -3.01 0.93
CA VAL A 552 14.24 -2.50 1.97
C VAL A 552 13.75 -3.00 3.33
N GLN A 553 14.55 -3.84 3.98
CA GLN A 553 14.20 -4.40 5.29
C GLN A 553 15.18 -3.90 6.34
N MET A 554 14.66 -3.29 7.41
CA MET A 554 15.50 -2.90 8.53
C MET A 554 15.77 -4.10 9.45
N ALA A 555 16.99 -4.19 9.97
CA ALA A 555 17.25 -4.80 11.28
C ALA A 555 17.20 -3.67 12.31
N ALA A 556 16.02 -3.49 12.91
CA ALA A 556 15.66 -2.27 13.63
C ALA A 556 16.35 -2.10 14.99
N ASP A 557 16.67 -3.18 15.69
CA ASP A 557 17.24 -3.13 17.02
C ASP A 557 18.68 -2.57 17.08
N LEU A 558 19.16 -2.33 18.29
CA LEU A 558 20.53 -1.92 18.55
C LEU A 558 21.52 -3.06 18.25
N PRO A 559 22.70 -2.78 17.67
CA PRO A 559 23.73 -3.78 17.34
C PRO A 559 24.04 -4.77 18.47
N GLU A 560 24.15 -4.27 19.70
CA GLU A 560 24.44 -5.06 20.91
C GLU A 560 23.39 -6.14 21.17
N ASN A 561 22.11 -5.87 20.94
CA ASN A 561 21.02 -6.82 21.19
C ASN A 561 21.08 -8.02 20.22
N TYR A 562 21.54 -7.80 18.99
CA TYR A 562 21.80 -8.89 18.05
C TYR A 562 23.00 -9.76 18.47
N LEU A 563 24.03 -9.15 19.05
CA LEU A 563 25.23 -9.87 19.52
C LEU A 563 24.94 -10.78 20.72
N GLU A 564 23.86 -10.54 21.47
CA GLU A 564 23.42 -11.44 22.53
C GLU A 564 22.80 -12.74 21.99
N ARG A 565 22.33 -12.74 20.74
CA ARG A 565 21.65 -13.89 20.10
C ARG A 565 22.12 -14.11 18.66
N PRO A 566 23.43 -14.36 18.44
CA PRO A 566 23.99 -14.46 17.09
C PRO A 566 23.41 -15.65 16.30
N ASP A 567 22.94 -16.68 16.99
CA ASP A 567 22.27 -17.84 16.41
C ASP A 567 20.93 -17.46 15.75
N ALA A 568 20.08 -16.69 16.44
CA ALA A 568 18.84 -16.16 15.88
C ALA A 568 19.11 -15.10 14.79
N PHE A 569 20.12 -14.25 15.01
CA PHE A 569 20.48 -13.19 14.08
C PHE A 569 20.93 -13.71 12.71
N GLN A 570 21.47 -14.94 12.65
CA GLN A 570 21.87 -15.57 11.41
C GLN A 570 20.73 -15.61 10.38
N PHE A 571 19.47 -15.80 10.79
CA PHE A 571 18.35 -15.74 9.85
C PHE A 571 18.21 -14.36 9.18
N ILE A 572 18.39 -13.27 9.94
CA ILE A 572 18.34 -11.89 9.41
C ILE A 572 19.52 -11.65 8.46
N VAL A 573 20.69 -12.19 8.77
CA VAL A 573 21.88 -12.14 7.89
C VAL A 573 21.62 -12.87 6.58
N ASP A 574 20.94 -14.02 6.61
CA ASP A 574 20.73 -14.87 5.43
C ASP A 574 19.56 -14.39 4.55
N VAL A 575 18.43 -13.96 5.13
CA VAL A 575 17.18 -13.70 4.40
C VAL A 575 17.32 -12.59 3.34
N PRO A 576 16.92 -12.82 2.07
CA PRO A 576 16.95 -11.78 1.04
C PRO A 576 15.74 -10.85 1.17
N VAL A 577 15.69 -9.84 0.31
CA VAL A 577 14.61 -8.83 0.26
C VAL A 577 14.01 -8.67 -1.14
N ASP A 578 14.54 -9.38 -2.13
CA ASP A 578 14.04 -9.43 -3.49
C ASP A 578 13.76 -10.89 -3.86
N TRP A 579 12.66 -11.13 -4.55
CA TRP A 579 12.08 -12.47 -4.67
C TRP A 579 11.82 -12.83 -6.14
N GLU A 580 12.18 -14.05 -6.51
CA GLU A 580 11.83 -14.64 -7.80
C GLU A 580 10.33 -14.96 -7.84
N GLN A 581 9.80 -15.47 -6.74
CA GLN A 581 8.40 -15.84 -6.56
C GLN A 581 7.99 -15.72 -5.09
N SER A 582 6.72 -15.38 -4.85
CA SER A 582 6.10 -15.37 -3.52
C SER A 582 4.74 -16.03 -3.56
N ILE A 583 4.48 -16.90 -2.58
CA ILE A 583 3.26 -17.69 -2.47
C ILE A 583 2.78 -17.64 -1.03
N ALA A 584 1.58 -17.11 -0.79
CA ALA A 584 0.87 -17.33 0.47
C ALA A 584 0.37 -18.79 0.50
N LEU A 585 0.87 -19.56 1.46
CA LEU A 585 0.59 -21.00 1.61
C LEU A 585 -0.65 -21.26 2.47
N ALA A 586 -0.84 -20.46 3.52
CA ALA A 586 -1.93 -20.60 4.47
C ALA A 586 -2.22 -19.25 5.14
N GLY A 587 -3.44 -19.09 5.63
CA GLY A 587 -3.78 -17.97 6.50
C GLY A 587 -5.25 -17.55 6.47
N GLU A 588 -5.61 -16.77 7.47
CA GLU A 588 -6.94 -16.18 7.68
C GLU A 588 -6.77 -14.81 8.34
N VAL A 589 -7.57 -13.84 7.94
CA VAL A 589 -7.44 -12.44 8.38
C VAL A 589 -7.58 -12.33 9.90
N GLY A 590 -6.57 -11.75 10.56
CA GLY A 590 -6.50 -11.58 12.02
C GLY A 590 -5.98 -12.80 12.81
N ASP A 591 -5.87 -13.96 12.16
CA ASP A 591 -5.53 -15.22 12.82
C ASP A 591 -4.07 -15.67 12.59
N HIS A 592 -3.69 -15.89 11.34
CA HIS A 592 -2.36 -16.32 10.95
C HIS A 592 -2.09 -16.10 9.46
N VAL A 593 -0.83 -16.12 9.07
CA VAL A 593 -0.39 -16.12 7.67
C VAL A 593 0.93 -16.88 7.53
N VAL A 594 1.09 -17.62 6.43
CA VAL A 594 2.32 -18.30 6.05
C VAL A 594 2.66 -17.96 4.60
N PHE A 595 3.88 -17.46 4.37
CA PHE A 595 4.44 -17.24 3.05
C PHE A 595 5.63 -18.15 2.79
N ALA A 596 5.76 -18.64 1.56
CA ALA A 596 7.01 -19.12 1.01
C ALA A 596 7.46 -18.19 -0.13
N ARG A 597 8.74 -17.86 -0.17
CA ARG A 597 9.32 -17.01 -1.20
C ARG A 597 10.66 -17.55 -1.68
N ARG A 598 10.89 -17.53 -2.99
CA ARG A 598 12.14 -17.94 -3.60
C ARG A 598 13.03 -16.73 -3.80
N GLU A 599 14.28 -16.81 -3.38
CA GLU A 599 15.25 -15.74 -3.59
C GLU A 599 15.37 -15.37 -5.07
N ARG A 600 15.45 -14.07 -5.36
CA ARG A 600 15.66 -13.56 -6.72
C ARG A 600 16.92 -14.16 -7.35
N GLY A 601 16.77 -14.81 -8.51
CA GLY A 601 17.90 -15.42 -9.23
C GLY A 601 18.57 -16.59 -8.50
N GLY A 602 18.04 -17.03 -7.35
CA GLY A 602 18.58 -18.11 -6.53
C GLY A 602 17.71 -19.37 -6.57
N GLU A 603 18.14 -20.38 -5.82
CA GLU A 603 17.41 -21.64 -5.63
C GLU A 603 16.85 -21.80 -4.21
N ASP A 604 17.31 -20.95 -3.28
CA ASP A 604 16.90 -20.99 -1.90
C ASP A 604 15.49 -20.43 -1.74
N TRP A 605 14.73 -21.08 -0.87
CA TRP A 605 13.41 -20.64 -0.44
C TRP A 605 13.46 -20.16 1.00
N TYR A 606 12.58 -19.24 1.34
CA TYR A 606 12.38 -18.75 2.70
C TYR A 606 10.91 -18.86 3.04
N ILE A 607 10.62 -19.38 4.23
CA ILE A 607 9.26 -19.55 4.74
C ILE A 607 9.13 -18.72 6.02
N GLY A 608 8.06 -17.94 6.12
CA GLY A 608 7.70 -17.22 7.34
C GLY A 608 6.25 -17.48 7.69
N GLY A 609 6.00 -17.91 8.92
CA GLY A 609 4.67 -18.04 9.49
C GLY A 609 4.54 -17.18 10.75
N ILE A 610 3.42 -16.49 10.89
CA ILE A 610 3.08 -15.74 12.11
C ILE A 610 1.63 -16.00 12.53
N THR A 611 1.35 -15.84 13.82
CA THR A 611 -0.02 -15.89 14.35
C THR A 611 -0.34 -14.70 15.26
N GLY A 612 -1.64 -14.49 15.51
CA GLY A 612 -2.20 -13.47 16.40
C GLY A 612 -2.20 -13.91 17.87
N ALA A 613 -3.30 -13.63 18.57
CA ALA A 613 -3.39 -13.82 20.02
C ALA A 613 -3.35 -15.28 20.51
N ASP A 614 -3.65 -16.23 19.62
CA ASP A 614 -3.75 -17.67 19.91
C ASP A 614 -2.56 -18.45 19.34
N ALA A 615 -2.13 -19.50 20.04
CA ALA A 615 -1.12 -20.43 19.53
C ALA A 615 -1.73 -21.33 18.46
N ARG A 616 -0.96 -21.68 17.42
CA ARG A 616 -1.44 -22.45 16.28
C ARG A 616 -0.39 -23.43 15.75
N GLU A 617 -0.88 -24.57 15.25
CA GLU A 617 -0.13 -25.49 14.41
C GLU A 617 -0.70 -25.45 13.00
N ILE A 618 0.14 -25.12 12.01
CA ILE A 618 -0.26 -25.05 10.61
C ILE A 618 0.60 -26.02 9.80
N THR A 619 -0.05 -26.96 9.10
CA THR A 619 0.61 -27.91 8.21
C THR A 619 0.35 -27.53 6.76
N PHE A 620 1.37 -27.56 5.93
CA PHE A 620 1.28 -27.30 4.49
C PHE A 620 2.26 -28.17 3.70
N ASP A 621 1.95 -28.32 2.42
CA ASP A 621 2.74 -29.07 1.46
C ASP A 621 3.90 -28.23 0.91
N LEU A 622 5.03 -28.88 0.64
CA LEU A 622 6.22 -28.27 0.03
C LEU A 622 6.23 -28.45 -1.50
N ASP A 623 5.06 -28.49 -2.12
CA ASP A 623 4.90 -28.74 -3.56
C ASP A 623 5.46 -27.64 -4.46
N PHE A 624 5.77 -26.47 -3.88
CA PHE A 624 6.42 -25.35 -4.56
C PHE A 624 7.94 -25.54 -4.73
N LEU A 625 8.56 -26.50 -4.04
CA LEU A 625 9.98 -26.81 -4.22
C LEU A 625 10.23 -27.46 -5.59
N ASP A 626 11.46 -27.30 -6.11
CA ASP A 626 11.81 -27.83 -7.42
C ASP A 626 11.77 -29.37 -7.40
N GLU A 627 11.26 -29.97 -8.48
CA GLU A 627 11.16 -31.43 -8.60
C GLU A 627 12.54 -32.11 -8.61
N GLY A 628 12.68 -33.19 -7.84
CA GLY A 628 13.92 -33.97 -7.77
C GLY A 628 15.06 -33.31 -6.97
N LYS A 629 14.87 -32.10 -6.43
CA LYS A 629 15.85 -31.44 -5.56
C LYS A 629 15.61 -31.76 -4.08
N SER A 630 16.71 -31.83 -3.34
CA SER A 630 16.72 -31.90 -1.89
C SER A 630 17.15 -30.55 -1.31
N TYR A 631 16.58 -30.20 -0.16
CA TYR A 631 16.84 -28.95 0.53
C TYR A 631 17.14 -29.22 1.99
N ARG A 632 17.95 -28.38 2.62
CA ARG A 632 18.08 -28.30 4.08
C ARG A 632 17.22 -27.14 4.57
N ALA A 633 16.12 -27.47 5.24
CA ALA A 633 15.32 -26.52 6.00
C ALA A 633 15.98 -26.26 7.35
N GLN A 634 16.55 -25.07 7.54
CA GLN A 634 16.97 -24.55 8.83
C GLN A 634 15.81 -23.77 9.44
N ILE A 635 15.19 -24.34 10.47
CA ILE A 635 13.92 -23.92 11.05
C ILE A 635 14.19 -23.18 12.36
N TYR A 636 13.82 -21.91 12.42
CA TYR A 636 13.82 -21.04 13.59
C TYR A 636 12.38 -20.90 14.06
N ARG A 637 11.99 -21.57 15.14
CA ARG A 637 10.60 -21.58 15.62
C ARG A 637 10.51 -21.35 17.11
N ASP A 638 9.33 -20.95 17.55
CA ASP A 638 8.98 -20.94 18.96
C ASP A 638 9.29 -22.28 19.64
N GLY A 639 9.90 -22.21 20.82
CA GLY A 639 10.12 -23.34 21.71
C GLY A 639 8.84 -23.79 22.40
N ASP A 640 8.87 -24.96 23.03
CA ASP A 640 7.67 -25.59 23.62
C ASP A 640 7.06 -24.77 24.77
N LYS A 641 7.82 -23.83 25.36
CA LYS A 641 7.36 -22.94 26.44
C LYS A 641 7.28 -21.48 25.98
N ALA A 642 7.38 -21.20 24.68
CA ALA A 642 7.30 -19.85 24.16
C ALA A 642 5.91 -19.25 24.39
N ASP A 643 5.88 -18.01 24.83
CA ASP A 643 4.67 -17.19 24.97
C ASP A 643 5.10 -15.73 25.02
N TRP A 644 4.50 -14.86 24.20
CA TRP A 644 4.97 -13.47 24.08
C TRP A 644 4.95 -12.70 25.40
N LYS A 645 4.04 -13.04 26.33
CA LYS A 645 3.93 -12.35 27.63
C LYS A 645 5.02 -12.82 28.58
N THR A 646 5.15 -14.13 28.74
CA THR A 646 5.88 -14.74 29.85
C THR A 646 7.26 -15.27 29.47
N ASN A 647 7.46 -15.69 28.22
CA ASN A 647 8.68 -16.32 27.76
C ASN A 647 8.89 -16.09 26.24
N PRO A 648 9.06 -14.83 25.80
CA PRO A 648 9.07 -14.49 24.37
C PRO A 648 10.35 -14.93 23.65
N TYR A 649 11.37 -15.35 24.38
CA TYR A 649 12.72 -15.64 23.87
C TYR A 649 13.01 -17.13 23.69
N ASP A 650 12.08 -18.03 24.05
CA ASP A 650 12.26 -19.47 23.89
C ASP A 650 12.19 -19.82 22.39
N LEU A 651 13.36 -20.13 21.83
CA LEU A 651 13.59 -20.36 20.40
C LEU A 651 14.28 -21.72 20.22
N VAL A 652 13.80 -22.48 19.24
CA VAL A 652 14.44 -23.71 18.78
C VAL A 652 14.94 -23.49 17.35
N ILE A 653 16.20 -23.85 17.11
CA ILE A 653 16.83 -23.86 15.78
C ILE A 653 17.17 -25.31 15.43
N GLU A 654 16.54 -25.84 14.39
CA GLU A 654 16.72 -27.23 13.96
C GLU A 654 16.91 -27.35 12.45
N ASN A 655 17.51 -28.45 12.00
CA ASN A 655 17.70 -28.72 10.57
C ASN A 655 16.92 -29.97 10.17
N LYS A 656 16.25 -29.91 9.02
CA LYS A 656 15.57 -31.05 8.41
C LYS A 656 15.84 -31.09 6.90
N THR A 657 16.13 -32.27 6.36
CA THR A 657 16.15 -32.46 4.90
C THR A 657 14.73 -32.60 4.40
N VAL A 658 14.38 -31.84 3.37
CA VAL A 658 13.04 -31.83 2.75
C VAL A 658 13.14 -31.77 1.23
N GLY A 659 12.09 -32.18 0.54
CA GLY A 659 11.91 -32.03 -0.90
C GLY A 659 10.46 -31.79 -1.27
N ARG A 660 10.20 -31.70 -2.58
CA ARG A 660 8.85 -31.57 -3.11
C ARG A 660 7.98 -32.77 -2.69
N GLY A 661 6.73 -32.52 -2.29
CA GLY A 661 5.80 -33.54 -1.80
C GLY A 661 5.92 -33.87 -0.30
N ASP A 662 6.95 -33.36 0.39
CA ASP A 662 7.00 -33.40 1.85
C ASP A 662 6.02 -32.38 2.46
N GLN A 663 5.72 -32.59 3.74
CA GLN A 663 4.97 -31.65 4.57
C GLN A 663 5.82 -31.06 5.69
N LEU A 664 5.53 -29.81 6.04
CA LEU A 664 6.04 -29.16 7.24
C LEU A 664 4.88 -28.66 8.11
N THR A 665 5.08 -28.72 9.42
CA THR A 665 4.18 -28.17 10.42
C THR A 665 4.88 -27.05 11.16
N LEU A 666 4.31 -25.85 11.14
CA LEU A 666 4.78 -24.72 11.94
C LEU A 666 4.01 -24.69 13.26
N ARG A 667 4.74 -24.84 14.36
CA ARG A 667 4.26 -24.59 15.72
C ARG A 667 4.56 -23.14 16.06
N MET A 668 3.51 -22.35 16.28
CA MET A 668 3.60 -20.94 16.62
C MET A 668 2.94 -20.73 17.98
N ALA A 669 3.67 -20.14 18.91
CA ALA A 669 3.13 -19.73 20.20
C ALA A 669 2.13 -18.57 20.02
N ARG A 670 1.53 -18.12 21.12
CA ARG A 670 0.71 -16.91 21.11
C ARG A 670 1.57 -15.71 20.72
N SER A 671 1.09 -14.90 19.77
CA SER A 671 1.87 -13.85 19.07
C SER A 671 3.24 -14.36 18.62
N GLY A 672 3.25 -15.61 18.18
CA GLY A 672 4.43 -16.36 17.81
C GLY A 672 4.62 -16.49 16.32
N GLY A 673 5.65 -17.23 15.93
CA GLY A 673 6.00 -17.44 14.54
C GLY A 673 7.09 -18.48 14.32
N ALA A 674 7.39 -18.69 13.06
CA ALA A 674 8.51 -19.50 12.61
C ALA A 674 9.08 -18.96 11.31
N ALA A 675 10.40 -18.97 11.21
CA ALA A 675 11.15 -18.55 10.04
C ALA A 675 12.02 -19.73 9.57
N ILE A 676 12.08 -19.99 8.27
CA ILE A 676 12.81 -21.14 7.72
C ILE A 676 13.64 -20.68 6.52
N HIS A 677 14.93 -20.98 6.55
CA HIS A 677 15.77 -20.93 5.36
C HIS A 677 15.83 -22.34 4.76
N VAL A 678 15.24 -22.52 3.58
CA VAL A 678 15.18 -23.77 2.83
C VAL A 678 16.26 -23.71 1.77
N LYS A 679 17.48 -24.09 2.17
CA LYS A 679 18.68 -24.02 1.34
C LYS A 679 18.77 -25.19 0.38
N ALA A 680 18.96 -24.93 -0.91
CA ALA A 680 19.16 -26.00 -1.89
C ALA A 680 20.45 -26.78 -1.57
N LEU A 681 20.38 -28.11 -1.70
CA LEU A 681 21.53 -29.00 -1.59
C LEU A 681 22.02 -29.37 -2.99
N GLU A 682 23.34 -29.51 -3.12
CA GLU A 682 24.00 -29.93 -4.37
C GLU A 682 23.61 -31.35 -4.83
#